data_AF-A0A2V1B1J3-F1
#
_entry.id   AF-A0A2V1B1J3-F1
#
_cell.length_a   1.000
_cell.length_b   1.000
_cell.length_c   1.000
_cell.angle_alpha   90.00
_cell.angle_beta   90.00
_cell.angle_gamma   90.00
#
_symmetry.space_group_name_H-M   'P 1'
#
loop_
_entity.id
_entity.type
_entity.pdbx_description
1 polymer ?
#
loop_
_entity_poly.entity_id
_entity_poly.type
_entity_poly.pdbx_seq_one_letter_code
_entity_poly.pdbx_strand_id
1 'polypeptide(L)'
;MAWTAASILRIRCRLRPSFAGIRFASSYSRLADRAHRQLYNSLQTEMKRYRNGKALKVKPSLPQFFVWLQKYGNNETVTLGEAHIPAPFSKESVLEVGLFHLLIGLKGSPDLDWQWETQIEHLDLIQKRMGSNKKFASVSDSSLADAKHILLQESNISHVSGSQLAVIEKSLAIVCAACPQVYKDTSLTLITWLRSLFASSVTDAERHLREATYIPPCIYSDILLRTSMSRKELHDQLSLWHDSIALIGRHYNKKSSHITTIMTNLSYYCVHYDHSCLYDFTKHNLKYFTSKNSGFNFKLFDPAQINKLLWTLSVILIHTQQPSNQTAMAVIRSQELLVKYLTHGKLSQVGFMAVIIALRYVSDEKAQKLFKYAKSQFPDVSVEAYMAEVYLSNSPEQLLHSFNVAMSDYESSATLWLAFVTKLTELGLLSEQRSLKVLDQLLPRSKDLIISKQIILTLLHPIRTIQAMEEFISKLESANMFQPFKGIVHNRYLQILYQNSDTIPASRPYLETVCNSQSAVECARQLYSCIDRKTVNNIGVMLAGESTQRAEDLYNLYQQELGTTPPDENCLVALLRAASWNSTEEHRLRWNNLHATQVAVYEFKLNVSEAFNDSKIMPSNKTWQLYITLLKDCDYTSELSEILRWWEQLHFVPSRDTLLTLLQALPLPFAQRHIKHWKSVPDSASSLQDWPWPNEEELQN
;
A
#
# COMPACT_ATOMS: atom_id res chain seq x y z
N MET A 1 -21.07 -9.19 28.74
CA MET A 1 -20.50 -8.69 27.46
C MET A 1 -21.52 -7.97 26.56
N ALA A 2 -22.74 -8.46 26.34
CA ALA A 2 -23.71 -7.80 25.46
C ALA A 2 -24.08 -6.35 25.87
N TRP A 3 -24.23 -6.09 27.18
CA TRP A 3 -24.52 -4.74 27.70
C TRP A 3 -23.33 -3.78 27.59
N THR A 4 -22.11 -4.29 27.79
CA THR A 4 -20.84 -3.55 27.61
C THR A 4 -20.59 -3.21 26.14
N ALA A 5 -20.82 -4.15 25.23
CA ALA A 5 -20.74 -3.94 23.78
C ALA A 5 -21.73 -2.86 23.30
N ALA A 6 -22.98 -2.91 23.77
CA ALA A 6 -24.00 -1.91 23.44
C ALA A 6 -23.64 -0.50 23.95
N SER A 7 -23.04 -0.40 25.14
CA SER A 7 -22.58 0.87 25.70
C SER A 7 -21.38 1.45 24.93
N ILE A 8 -20.41 0.61 24.53
CA ILE A 8 -19.25 1.05 23.73
C ILE A 8 -19.69 1.46 22.30
N LEU A 9 -20.61 0.72 21.67
CA LEU A 9 -21.21 1.08 20.37
C LEU A 9 -21.96 2.42 20.42
N ARG A 10 -22.74 2.68 21.48
CA ARG A 10 -23.45 3.96 21.66
C ARG A 10 -22.52 5.17 21.78
N ILE A 11 -21.33 4.98 22.37
CA ILE A 11 -20.30 6.03 22.45
C ILE A 11 -19.71 6.32 21.07
N ARG A 12 -19.52 5.31 20.22
CA ARG A 12 -18.97 5.44 18.85
C ARG A 12 -19.93 6.10 17.85
N CYS A 13 -21.24 5.90 18.01
CA CYS A 13 -22.26 6.35 17.06
C CYS A 13 -22.62 7.85 17.11
N ARG A 14 -21.93 8.68 17.93
CA ARG A 14 -22.22 10.13 18.03
C ARG A 14 -21.66 10.99 16.89
N LEU A 15 -20.98 10.41 15.91
CA LEU A 15 -20.46 11.11 14.73
C LEU A 15 -21.10 10.53 13.46
N ARG A 16 -22.26 11.08 13.06
CA ARG A 16 -22.83 10.84 11.72
C ARG A 16 -22.19 11.81 10.72
N PRO A 17 -21.65 11.35 9.58
CA PRO A 17 -21.42 12.24 8.46
C PRO A 17 -22.77 12.59 7.84
N SER A 18 -23.03 13.89 7.70
CA SER A 18 -24.12 14.39 6.88
C SER A 18 -23.89 14.04 5.41
N PHE A 19 -24.98 13.83 4.66
CA PHE A 19 -24.96 13.78 3.19
C PHE A 19 -24.44 15.12 2.65
N ALA A 20 -23.13 15.21 2.42
CA ALA A 20 -22.50 16.39 1.84
C ALA A 20 -22.42 16.22 0.32
N GLY A 21 -22.70 17.30 -0.43
CA GLY A 21 -22.45 17.37 -1.88
C GLY A 21 -20.99 17.07 -2.23
N ILE A 22 -20.65 17.03 -3.53
CA ILE A 22 -19.29 16.71 -3.97
C ILE A 22 -18.33 17.78 -3.43
N ARG A 23 -17.70 17.51 -2.28
CA ARG A 23 -16.64 18.35 -1.74
C ARG A 23 -15.34 17.92 -2.37
N PHE A 24 -14.90 18.72 -3.31
CA PHE A 24 -13.55 18.69 -3.84
C PHE A 24 -12.57 19.05 -2.72
N ALA A 25 -12.09 18.05 -1.98
CA ALA A 25 -11.10 18.26 -0.92
C ALA A 25 -9.84 18.94 -1.47
N SER A 26 -9.25 19.85 -0.68
CA SER A 26 -8.02 20.58 -1.01
C SER A 26 -6.77 19.69 -1.07
N SER A 27 -6.83 18.48 -0.49
CA SER A 27 -5.78 17.46 -0.57
C SER A 27 -6.33 16.17 -1.20
N TYR A 28 -5.76 15.77 -2.33
CA TYR A 28 -6.20 14.56 -3.04
C TYR A 28 -5.47 13.34 -2.48
N SER A 29 -6.17 12.51 -1.71
CA SER A 29 -5.61 11.24 -1.21
C SER A 29 -5.05 10.36 -2.33
N ARG A 30 -5.67 10.43 -3.53
CA ARG A 30 -5.26 9.78 -4.78
C ARG A 30 -3.80 10.04 -5.15
N LEU A 31 -3.26 11.23 -4.86
CA LEU A 31 -1.88 11.57 -5.18
C LEU A 31 -0.86 10.80 -4.33
N ALA A 32 -1.30 10.20 -3.22
CA ALA A 32 -0.47 9.33 -2.41
C ALA A 32 -0.42 7.88 -2.93
N ASP A 33 -1.23 7.53 -3.94
CA ASP A 33 -1.31 6.15 -4.42
C ASP A 33 -0.01 5.65 -5.02
N ARG A 34 0.27 4.36 -4.81
CA ARG A 34 1.50 3.74 -5.32
C ARG A 34 1.61 3.83 -6.83
N ALA A 35 0.56 3.42 -7.57
CA ALA A 35 0.56 3.44 -9.03
C ALA A 35 0.73 4.88 -9.57
N HIS A 36 0.04 5.84 -8.97
CA HIS A 36 0.19 7.26 -9.31
C HIS A 36 1.60 7.78 -9.04
N ARG A 37 2.14 7.56 -7.84
CA ARG A 37 3.51 7.98 -7.49
C ARG A 37 4.56 7.34 -8.40
N GLN A 38 4.39 6.09 -8.78
CA GLN A 38 5.26 5.42 -9.73
C GLN A 38 5.23 6.08 -11.10
N LEU A 39 4.02 6.36 -11.62
CA LEU A 39 3.85 7.08 -12.88
C LEU A 39 4.48 8.48 -12.80
N TYR A 40 4.14 9.26 -11.77
CA TYR A 40 4.66 10.61 -11.57
C TYR A 40 6.19 10.63 -11.47
N ASN A 41 6.80 9.75 -10.67
CA ASN A 41 8.25 9.66 -10.52
C ASN A 41 8.95 9.20 -11.81
N SER A 42 8.34 8.29 -12.57
CA SER A 42 8.84 7.88 -13.87
C SER A 42 8.91 9.06 -14.84
N LEU A 43 7.84 9.86 -14.88
CA LEU A 43 7.75 11.06 -15.73
C LEU A 43 8.72 12.15 -15.27
N GLN A 44 8.91 12.34 -13.97
CA GLN A 44 9.92 13.26 -13.41
C GLN A 44 11.33 12.82 -13.77
N THR A 45 11.62 11.51 -13.69
CA THR A 45 12.91 10.96 -14.08
C THR A 45 13.16 11.17 -15.57
N GLU A 46 12.15 10.94 -16.41
CA GLU A 46 12.23 11.20 -17.85
C GLU A 46 12.52 12.68 -18.15
N MET A 47 11.81 13.57 -17.47
CA MET A 47 11.97 15.02 -17.60
C MET A 47 13.39 15.47 -17.24
N LYS A 48 13.91 15.00 -16.10
CA LYS A 48 15.24 15.36 -15.59
C LYS A 48 16.37 14.77 -16.43
N ARG A 49 16.29 13.48 -16.77
CA ARG A 49 17.40 12.74 -17.41
C ARG A 49 17.42 12.87 -18.93
N TYR A 50 16.25 12.86 -19.58
CA TYR A 50 16.17 12.74 -21.05
C TYR A 50 15.65 14.01 -21.73
N ARG A 51 15.02 14.94 -21.00
CA ARG A 51 14.42 16.15 -21.57
C ARG A 51 15.05 17.46 -21.11
N ASN A 52 16.16 17.42 -20.38
CA ASN A 52 16.88 18.60 -19.87
C ASN A 52 15.94 19.60 -19.15
N GLY A 53 14.97 19.09 -18.39
CA GLY A 53 14.02 19.92 -17.65
C GLY A 53 12.88 20.54 -18.47
N LYS A 54 12.74 20.23 -19.77
CA LYS A 54 11.59 20.70 -20.57
C LYS A 54 10.26 20.14 -20.06
N ALA A 55 9.21 20.95 -20.12
CA ALA A 55 7.88 20.58 -19.65
C ALA A 55 7.38 19.26 -20.26
N LEU A 56 6.77 18.43 -19.41
CA LEU A 56 6.24 17.14 -19.79
C LEU A 56 4.92 17.32 -20.55
N LYS A 57 4.86 16.80 -21.79
CA LYS A 57 3.63 16.75 -22.59
C LYS A 57 2.75 15.59 -22.12
N VAL A 58 1.58 15.92 -21.57
CA VAL A 58 0.58 14.98 -21.05
C VAL A 58 -0.44 14.63 -22.13
N LYS A 59 -0.85 13.36 -22.22
CA LYS A 59 -1.96 12.89 -23.06
C LYS A 59 -3.24 12.75 -22.23
N PRO A 60 -4.42 13.13 -22.77
CA PRO A 60 -5.69 12.99 -22.07
C PRO A 60 -5.98 11.52 -21.69
N SER A 61 -5.93 11.22 -20.39
CA SER A 61 -6.28 9.93 -19.79
C SER A 61 -6.44 10.08 -18.28
N LEU A 62 -7.24 9.23 -17.63
CA LEU A 62 -7.50 9.39 -16.19
C LEU A 62 -6.24 9.33 -15.31
N PRO A 63 -5.28 8.41 -15.51
CA PRO A 63 -4.04 8.41 -14.73
C PRO A 63 -3.24 9.72 -14.88
N GLN A 64 -3.32 10.33 -16.06
CA GLN A 64 -2.60 11.55 -16.38
C GLN A 64 -3.30 12.82 -15.87
N PHE A 65 -4.61 12.77 -15.60
CA PHE A 65 -5.30 13.83 -14.87
C PHE A 65 -4.71 14.02 -13.47
N PHE A 66 -4.43 12.93 -12.75
CA PHE A 66 -3.81 13.03 -11.42
C PHE A 66 -2.37 13.56 -11.48
N VAL A 67 -1.61 13.22 -12.52
CA VAL A 67 -0.28 13.80 -12.76
C VAL A 67 -0.38 15.30 -13.01
N TRP A 68 -1.32 15.71 -13.86
CA TRP A 68 -1.60 17.12 -14.14
C TRP A 68 -1.90 17.87 -12.84
N LEU A 69 -2.86 17.36 -12.07
CA LEU A 69 -3.30 17.94 -10.82
C LEU A 69 -2.17 18.06 -9.77
N GLN A 70 -1.32 17.04 -9.61
CA GLN A 70 -0.18 17.11 -8.71
C GLN A 70 0.82 18.19 -9.13
N LYS A 71 1.08 18.32 -10.44
CA LYS A 71 1.99 19.35 -10.94
C LYS A 71 1.47 20.75 -10.68
N TYR A 72 0.18 21.00 -10.91
CA TYR A 72 -0.44 22.29 -10.56
C TYR A 72 -0.33 22.57 -9.06
N GLY A 73 -0.62 21.58 -8.20
CA GLY A 73 -0.45 21.73 -6.75
C GLY A 73 0.99 22.02 -6.31
N ASN A 74 1.97 21.57 -7.08
CA ASN A 74 3.39 21.81 -6.82
C ASN A 74 3.95 23.06 -7.52
N ASN A 75 3.13 23.85 -8.23
CA ASN A 75 3.57 24.94 -9.11
C ASN A 75 4.59 24.50 -10.17
N GLU A 76 4.48 23.26 -10.66
CA GLU A 76 5.32 22.72 -11.71
C GLU A 76 4.69 22.91 -13.10
N THR A 77 5.53 23.15 -14.10
CA THR A 77 5.04 23.27 -15.48
C THR A 77 4.60 21.91 -16.03
N VAL A 78 3.40 21.90 -16.58
CA VAL A 78 2.80 20.79 -17.32
C VAL A 78 2.14 21.34 -18.56
N THR A 79 2.29 20.64 -19.68
CA THR A 79 1.65 21.05 -20.94
C THR A 79 0.84 19.90 -21.50
N LEU A 80 -0.32 20.23 -22.07
CA LEU A 80 -1.06 19.26 -22.85
C LEU A 80 -0.30 18.99 -24.14
N GLY A 81 -0.24 17.72 -24.55
CA GLY A 81 0.27 17.35 -25.87
C GLY A 81 -0.61 17.93 -26.99
N GLU A 82 -0.15 17.79 -28.22
CA GLU A 82 -0.92 18.22 -29.39
C GLU A 82 -2.28 17.50 -29.48
N ALA A 83 -3.26 18.21 -30.05
CA ALA A 83 -4.60 17.70 -30.30
C ALA A 83 -4.54 16.42 -31.12
N HIS A 84 -5.06 15.34 -30.57
CA HIS A 84 -5.05 14.05 -31.24
C HIS A 84 -6.33 13.26 -30.99
N ILE A 85 -6.65 12.42 -31.97
CA ILE A 85 -7.75 11.48 -31.89
C ILE A 85 -7.27 10.24 -31.13
N PRO A 86 -7.98 9.77 -30.09
CA PRO A 86 -7.56 8.60 -29.33
C PRO A 86 -7.52 7.36 -30.24
N ALA A 87 -6.47 6.56 -30.08
CA ALA A 87 -6.29 5.29 -30.79
C ALA A 87 -6.39 4.12 -29.79
N PRO A 88 -7.37 3.21 -29.95
CA PRO A 88 -8.41 3.18 -30.97
C PRO A 88 -9.50 4.24 -30.76
N PHE A 89 -10.14 4.70 -31.85
CA PHE A 89 -11.27 5.63 -31.78
C PHE A 89 -12.57 4.87 -31.45
N SER A 90 -12.68 4.46 -30.19
CA SER A 90 -13.79 3.69 -29.60
C SER A 90 -14.62 4.56 -28.65
N LYS A 91 -15.83 4.11 -28.28
CA LYS A 91 -16.68 4.82 -27.31
C LYS A 91 -15.96 4.99 -25.98
N GLU A 92 -15.32 3.92 -25.51
CA GLU A 92 -14.63 3.88 -24.23
C GLU A 92 -13.39 4.77 -24.21
N SER A 93 -12.61 4.81 -25.31
CA SER A 93 -11.43 5.68 -25.39
C SER A 93 -11.81 7.16 -25.47
N VAL A 94 -12.87 7.48 -26.21
CA VAL A 94 -13.41 8.85 -26.29
C VAL A 94 -14.01 9.27 -24.95
N LEU A 95 -14.70 8.37 -24.26
CA LEU A 95 -15.24 8.61 -22.93
C LEU A 95 -14.13 8.93 -21.92
N GLU A 96 -13.03 8.18 -21.90
CA GLU A 96 -11.89 8.44 -21.00
C GLU A 96 -11.27 9.84 -21.24
N VAL A 97 -11.12 10.24 -22.51
CA VAL A 97 -10.63 11.57 -22.88
C VAL A 97 -11.63 12.65 -22.46
N GLY A 98 -12.92 12.45 -22.72
CA GLY A 98 -13.98 13.37 -22.29
C GLY A 98 -14.01 13.54 -20.77
N LEU A 99 -13.87 12.45 -20.00
CA LEU A 99 -13.78 12.51 -18.54
C LEU A 99 -12.52 13.26 -18.07
N PHE A 100 -11.36 13.07 -18.70
CA PHE A 100 -10.14 13.82 -18.37
C PHE A 100 -10.39 15.34 -18.46
N HIS A 101 -10.93 15.81 -19.58
CA HIS A 101 -11.19 17.24 -19.78
C HIS A 101 -12.31 17.75 -18.88
N LEU A 102 -13.34 16.94 -18.63
CA LEU A 102 -14.42 17.28 -17.69
C LEU A 102 -13.87 17.50 -16.28
N LEU A 103 -12.99 16.61 -15.81
CA LEU A 103 -12.35 16.73 -14.50
C LEU A 103 -11.48 17.99 -14.41
N ILE A 104 -10.75 18.34 -15.48
CA ILE A 104 -10.03 19.63 -15.56
C ILE A 104 -10.99 20.80 -15.46
N GLY A 105 -12.07 20.80 -16.25
CA GLY A 105 -13.09 21.84 -16.22
C GLY A 105 -13.72 22.03 -14.84
N LEU A 106 -14.03 20.93 -14.14
CA LEU A 106 -14.63 20.96 -12.80
C LEU A 106 -13.64 21.36 -11.69
N LYS A 107 -12.33 21.18 -11.90
CA LYS A 107 -11.31 21.50 -10.89
C LYS A 107 -10.58 22.80 -11.12
N GLY A 108 -10.53 23.28 -12.36
CA GLY A 108 -9.75 24.46 -12.64
C GLY A 108 -10.31 25.70 -11.96
N SER A 109 -9.40 26.60 -11.63
CA SER A 109 -9.71 27.93 -11.13
C SER A 109 -9.54 28.93 -12.28
N PRO A 110 -10.43 29.93 -12.42
CA PRO A 110 -10.25 31.01 -13.39
C PRO A 110 -8.94 31.78 -13.20
N ASP A 111 -8.38 31.78 -11.99
CA ASP A 111 -7.17 32.54 -11.63
C ASP A 111 -5.85 31.85 -12.03
N LEU A 112 -5.93 30.63 -12.58
CA LEU A 112 -4.77 29.82 -12.96
C LEU A 112 -4.81 29.51 -14.45
N ASP A 113 -3.64 29.44 -15.09
CA ASP A 113 -3.53 29.04 -16.50
C ASP A 113 -3.66 27.52 -16.64
N TRP A 114 -4.88 27.03 -16.88
CA TRP A 114 -5.20 25.62 -17.14
C TRP A 114 -5.11 25.23 -18.63
N GLN A 115 -4.52 26.10 -19.46
CA GLN A 115 -4.42 25.91 -20.91
C GLN A 115 -5.78 25.75 -21.60
N TRP A 116 -6.78 26.55 -21.20
CA TRP A 116 -8.18 26.40 -21.60
C TRP A 116 -8.38 26.28 -23.12
N GLU A 117 -7.72 27.13 -23.91
CA GLU A 117 -7.82 27.10 -25.38
C GLU A 117 -7.29 25.80 -25.97
N THR A 118 -6.17 25.28 -25.47
CA THR A 118 -5.63 23.98 -25.91
C THR A 118 -6.56 22.82 -25.55
N GLN A 119 -7.27 22.90 -24.41
CA GLN A 119 -8.30 21.91 -24.06
C GLN A 119 -9.46 21.97 -25.07
N ILE A 120 -9.92 23.18 -25.44
CA ILE A 120 -11.00 23.40 -26.41
C ILE A 120 -10.60 22.84 -27.79
N GLU A 121 -9.39 23.11 -28.26
CA GLU A 121 -8.86 22.59 -29.53
C GLU A 121 -8.89 21.04 -29.59
N HIS A 122 -8.50 20.36 -28.51
CA HIS A 122 -8.60 18.90 -28.40
C HIS A 122 -10.05 18.43 -28.52
N LEU A 123 -10.95 19.06 -27.78
CA LEU A 123 -12.36 18.68 -27.73
C LEU A 123 -13.03 18.90 -29.09
N ASP A 124 -12.72 20.00 -29.78
CA ASP A 124 -13.24 20.30 -31.12
C ASP A 124 -12.79 19.28 -32.16
N LEU A 125 -11.53 18.87 -32.13
CA LEU A 125 -11.01 17.83 -33.00
C LEU A 125 -11.77 16.51 -32.81
N ILE A 126 -12.05 16.14 -31.55
CA ILE A 126 -12.76 14.91 -31.21
C ILE A 126 -14.24 15.01 -31.63
N GLN A 127 -14.93 16.12 -31.31
CA GLN A 127 -16.32 16.34 -31.70
C GLN A 127 -16.51 16.29 -33.21
N LYS A 128 -15.64 16.96 -33.97
CA LYS A 128 -15.66 16.92 -35.45
C LYS A 128 -15.53 15.49 -35.97
N ARG A 129 -14.64 14.68 -35.38
CA ARG A 129 -14.48 13.28 -35.76
C ARG A 129 -15.69 12.43 -35.37
N MET A 130 -16.30 12.67 -34.21
CA MET A 130 -17.50 11.97 -33.76
C MET A 130 -18.69 12.24 -34.67
N GLY A 131 -18.89 13.49 -35.10
CA GLY A 131 -19.98 13.86 -36.03
C GLY A 131 -19.94 13.10 -37.36
N SER A 132 -18.75 12.70 -37.81
CA SER A 132 -18.56 11.88 -39.01
C SER A 132 -18.78 10.36 -38.80
N ASN A 133 -19.03 9.90 -37.56
CA ASN A 133 -19.01 8.49 -37.21
C ASN A 133 -20.32 8.04 -36.53
N LYS A 134 -21.08 7.19 -37.24
CA LYS A 134 -22.39 6.65 -36.82
C LYS A 134 -22.37 5.84 -35.51
N LYS A 135 -21.19 5.50 -34.97
CA LYS A 135 -21.08 4.78 -33.68
C LYS A 135 -21.45 5.66 -32.48
N PHE A 136 -21.37 6.97 -32.60
CA PHE A 136 -21.67 7.92 -31.53
C PHE A 136 -23.10 8.44 -31.65
N ALA A 137 -23.74 8.69 -30.52
CA ALA A 137 -25.10 9.25 -30.52
C ALA A 137 -25.06 10.74 -30.85
N SER A 138 -26.09 11.23 -31.54
CA SER A 138 -26.39 12.66 -31.62
C SER A 138 -26.90 13.14 -30.26
N VAL A 139 -26.39 14.28 -29.80
CA VAL A 139 -26.77 14.90 -28.54
C VAL A 139 -27.79 15.99 -28.80
N SER A 140 -28.94 15.97 -28.11
CA SER A 140 -29.87 17.10 -28.09
C SER A 140 -29.42 18.18 -27.11
N ASP A 141 -29.55 19.45 -27.50
CA ASP A 141 -29.11 20.59 -26.69
C ASP A 141 -29.85 20.69 -25.34
N SER A 142 -31.14 20.33 -25.29
CA SER A 142 -31.93 20.32 -24.05
C SER A 142 -31.37 19.34 -23.01
N SER A 143 -31.08 18.11 -23.42
CA SER A 143 -30.55 17.07 -22.53
C SER A 143 -29.13 17.39 -22.04
N LEU A 144 -28.34 18.10 -22.84
CA LEU A 144 -27.02 18.57 -22.43
C LEU A 144 -27.14 19.69 -21.39
N ALA A 145 -28.09 20.60 -21.55
CA ALA A 145 -28.35 21.69 -20.61
C ALA A 145 -28.78 21.15 -19.22
N ASP A 146 -29.66 20.16 -19.18
CA ASP A 146 -30.11 19.52 -17.94
C ASP A 146 -28.96 18.81 -17.22
N ALA A 147 -28.18 18.00 -17.95
CA ALA A 147 -27.03 17.30 -17.39
C ALA A 147 -25.97 18.28 -16.84
N LYS A 148 -25.74 19.41 -17.54
CA LYS A 148 -24.85 20.48 -17.10
C LYS A 148 -25.33 21.13 -15.82
N HIS A 149 -26.62 21.46 -15.74
CA HIS A 149 -27.23 22.07 -14.56
C HIS A 149 -27.06 21.17 -13.33
N ILE A 150 -27.41 19.89 -13.45
CA ILE A 150 -27.23 18.90 -12.38
C ILE A 150 -25.76 18.81 -11.96
N LEU A 151 -24.84 18.73 -12.93
CA LEU A 151 -23.42 18.60 -12.67
C LEU A 151 -22.84 19.80 -11.90
N LEU A 152 -23.17 21.03 -12.31
CA LEU A 152 -22.69 22.24 -11.65
C LEU A 152 -23.27 22.39 -10.24
N GLN A 153 -24.55 22.07 -10.08
CA GLN A 153 -25.24 22.08 -8.78
C GLN A 153 -24.59 21.09 -7.80
N GLU A 154 -24.38 19.85 -8.21
CA GLU A 154 -23.78 18.80 -7.36
C GLU A 154 -22.30 19.06 -7.04
N SER A 155 -21.60 19.75 -7.94
CA SER A 155 -20.17 20.09 -7.81
C SER A 155 -19.92 21.35 -6.98
N ASN A 156 -20.96 22.09 -6.56
CA ASN A 156 -20.88 23.37 -5.83
C ASN A 156 -19.96 24.41 -6.49
N ILE A 157 -19.93 24.48 -7.83
CA ILE A 157 -19.10 25.45 -8.55
C ILE A 157 -19.95 26.69 -8.87
N SER A 158 -19.72 27.79 -8.14
CA SER A 158 -20.50 29.04 -8.30
C SER A 158 -19.89 30.05 -9.27
N HIS A 159 -18.59 29.96 -9.56
CA HIS A 159 -17.87 30.86 -10.46
C HIS A 159 -17.06 30.08 -11.49
N VAL A 160 -17.40 30.23 -12.76
CA VAL A 160 -16.78 29.54 -13.90
C VAL A 160 -16.47 30.58 -14.98
N SER A 161 -15.25 30.62 -15.51
CA SER A 161 -14.93 31.50 -16.65
C SER A 161 -15.59 31.01 -17.94
N GLY A 162 -15.71 31.86 -18.95
CA GLY A 162 -16.30 31.48 -20.25
C GLY A 162 -15.58 30.30 -20.90
N SER A 163 -14.25 30.31 -20.93
CA SER A 163 -13.46 29.21 -21.50
C SER A 163 -13.54 27.93 -20.66
N GLN A 164 -13.60 28.03 -19.33
CA GLN A 164 -13.81 26.87 -18.44
C GLN A 164 -15.19 26.25 -18.67
N LEU A 165 -16.24 27.07 -18.80
CA LEU A 165 -17.59 26.60 -19.10
C LEU A 165 -17.64 25.89 -20.46
N ALA A 166 -16.97 26.45 -21.47
CA ALA A 166 -16.87 25.83 -22.80
C ALA A 166 -16.19 24.45 -22.75
N VAL A 167 -15.14 24.29 -21.93
CA VAL A 167 -14.50 22.98 -21.71
C VAL A 167 -15.46 22.00 -21.05
N ILE A 168 -16.19 22.41 -20.01
CA ILE A 168 -17.18 21.56 -19.32
C ILE A 168 -18.26 21.11 -20.31
N GLU A 169 -18.84 22.04 -21.08
CA GLU A 169 -19.91 21.78 -22.04
C GLU A 169 -19.47 20.82 -23.14
N LYS A 170 -18.32 21.10 -23.78
CA LYS A 170 -17.79 20.26 -24.84
C LYS A 170 -17.42 18.86 -24.33
N SER A 171 -16.83 18.77 -23.14
CA SER A 171 -16.49 17.49 -22.51
C SER A 171 -17.74 16.67 -22.19
N LEU A 172 -18.76 17.31 -21.62
CA LEU A 172 -20.03 16.66 -21.31
C LEU A 172 -20.73 16.15 -22.59
N ALA A 173 -20.72 16.94 -23.66
CA ALA A 173 -21.26 16.52 -24.95
C ALA A 173 -20.53 15.27 -25.49
N ILE A 174 -19.20 15.22 -25.39
CA ILE A 174 -18.40 14.05 -25.78
C ILE A 174 -18.73 12.83 -24.92
N VAL A 175 -18.78 13.00 -23.59
CA VAL A 175 -19.10 11.93 -22.63
C VAL A 175 -20.47 11.33 -22.93
N CYS A 176 -21.49 12.17 -23.12
CA CYS A 176 -22.84 11.69 -23.33
C CYS A 176 -23.05 11.11 -24.74
N ALA A 177 -22.37 11.64 -25.77
CA ALA A 177 -22.38 11.03 -27.11
C ALA A 177 -21.68 9.66 -27.15
N ALA A 178 -20.62 9.48 -26.34
CA ALA A 178 -19.93 8.20 -26.18
C ALA A 178 -20.73 7.21 -25.31
N CYS A 179 -21.43 7.70 -24.29
CA CYS A 179 -22.22 6.90 -23.36
C CYS A 179 -23.63 7.50 -23.14
N PRO A 180 -24.60 7.22 -24.02
CA PRO A 180 -25.94 7.83 -23.95
C PRO A 180 -26.75 7.45 -22.70
N GLN A 181 -26.35 6.42 -21.96
CA GLN A 181 -26.98 6.04 -20.69
C GLN A 181 -26.88 7.16 -19.65
N VAL A 182 -25.88 8.05 -19.76
CA VAL A 182 -25.73 9.23 -18.91
C VAL A 182 -26.96 10.15 -19.00
N TYR A 183 -27.67 10.18 -20.12
CA TYR A 183 -28.91 10.97 -20.27
C TYR A 183 -30.09 10.39 -19.51
N LYS A 184 -30.14 9.07 -19.33
CA LYS A 184 -31.27 8.44 -18.65
C LYS A 184 -31.28 8.79 -17.17
N ASP A 185 -30.10 8.89 -16.57
CA ASP A 185 -29.93 9.36 -15.20
C ASP A 185 -28.50 9.88 -14.98
N THR A 186 -28.32 11.20 -15.12
CA THR A 186 -27.01 11.85 -14.93
C THR A 186 -26.54 11.74 -13.48
N SER A 187 -27.45 11.80 -12.52
CA SER A 187 -27.18 11.70 -11.09
C SER A 187 -26.75 10.29 -10.68
N LEU A 188 -27.38 9.24 -11.22
CA LEU A 188 -26.99 7.84 -10.94
C LEU A 188 -25.82 7.34 -11.78
N THR A 189 -25.47 8.02 -12.88
CA THR A 189 -24.40 7.57 -13.79
C THR A 189 -23.14 8.43 -13.72
N LEU A 190 -23.21 9.69 -14.16
CA LEU A 190 -22.00 10.53 -14.25
C LEU A 190 -21.55 10.99 -12.86
N ILE A 191 -22.50 11.41 -12.01
CA ILE A 191 -22.19 11.89 -10.66
C ILE A 191 -21.64 10.75 -9.80
N THR A 192 -22.14 9.52 -9.92
CA THR A 192 -21.59 8.36 -9.19
C THR A 192 -20.17 8.02 -9.65
N TRP A 193 -19.87 8.10 -10.95
CA TRP A 193 -18.50 7.95 -11.46
C TRP A 193 -17.57 9.03 -10.92
N LEU A 194 -17.99 10.30 -10.90
CA LEU A 194 -17.21 11.40 -10.36
C LEU A 194 -16.98 11.23 -8.86
N ARG A 195 -18.02 10.89 -8.08
CA ARG A 195 -17.90 10.60 -6.64
C ARG A 195 -16.94 9.44 -6.39
N SER A 196 -16.99 8.39 -7.21
CA SER A 196 -16.02 7.30 -7.16
C SER A 196 -14.59 7.78 -7.42
N LEU A 197 -14.34 8.54 -8.49
CA LEU A 197 -13.01 9.08 -8.81
C LEU A 197 -12.43 9.99 -7.71
N PHE A 198 -13.29 10.70 -6.99
CA PHE A 198 -12.89 11.56 -5.87
C PHE A 198 -12.95 10.89 -4.49
N ALA A 199 -13.38 9.64 -4.42
CA ALA A 199 -13.41 8.90 -3.15
C ALA A 199 -11.99 8.70 -2.59
N SER A 200 -11.87 8.72 -1.27
CA SER A 200 -10.58 8.70 -0.58
C SER A 200 -9.96 7.31 -0.48
N SER A 201 -10.77 6.25 -0.59
CA SER A 201 -10.44 4.85 -0.37
C SER A 201 -11.00 3.94 -1.48
N VAL A 202 -10.68 2.64 -1.46
CA VAL A 202 -11.30 1.65 -2.37
C VAL A 202 -12.75 1.43 -1.96
N THR A 203 -12.98 1.22 -0.66
CA THR A 203 -14.30 0.90 -0.11
C THR A 203 -15.33 1.99 -0.43
N ASP A 204 -14.92 3.26 -0.31
CA ASP A 204 -15.80 4.39 -0.60
C ASP A 204 -16.08 4.53 -2.10
N ALA A 205 -15.09 4.27 -2.95
CA ALA A 205 -15.26 4.31 -4.40
C ALA A 205 -16.28 3.28 -4.87
N GLU A 206 -16.16 2.04 -4.39
CA GLU A 206 -17.12 0.98 -4.70
C GLU A 206 -18.51 1.27 -4.15
N ARG A 207 -18.61 1.84 -2.94
CA ARG A 207 -19.90 2.23 -2.35
C ARG A 207 -20.66 3.18 -3.27
N HIS A 208 -19.98 4.16 -3.87
CA HIS A 208 -20.59 5.10 -4.81
C HIS A 208 -21.05 4.45 -6.11
N LEU A 209 -20.47 3.31 -6.49
CA LEU A 209 -20.80 2.61 -7.74
C LEU A 209 -21.87 1.51 -7.58
N ARG A 210 -22.32 1.20 -6.35
CA ARG A 210 -23.30 0.11 -6.11
C ARG A 210 -24.61 0.28 -6.88
N GLU A 211 -25.03 1.51 -7.09
CA GLU A 211 -26.28 1.85 -7.78
C GLU A 211 -26.07 2.15 -9.27
N ALA A 212 -24.81 2.14 -9.74
CA ALA A 212 -24.50 2.44 -11.13
C ALA A 212 -24.91 1.27 -12.04
N THR A 213 -25.75 1.56 -13.04
CA THR A 213 -26.22 0.56 -14.01
C THR A 213 -25.14 0.17 -15.02
N TYR A 214 -24.18 1.05 -15.26
CA TYR A 214 -23.04 0.83 -16.14
C TYR A 214 -21.81 1.54 -15.59
N ILE A 215 -20.67 0.85 -15.64
CA ILE A 215 -19.37 1.36 -15.18
C ILE A 215 -18.36 1.13 -16.31
N PRO A 216 -17.74 2.18 -16.85
CA PRO A 216 -16.79 2.04 -17.95
C PRO A 216 -15.44 1.49 -17.47
N PRO A 217 -14.66 0.81 -18.34
CA PRO A 217 -13.39 0.17 -17.98
C PRO A 217 -12.35 1.09 -17.33
N CYS A 218 -12.36 2.37 -17.67
CA CYS A 218 -11.45 3.37 -17.09
C CYS A 218 -11.75 3.66 -15.61
N ILE A 219 -13.02 3.57 -15.18
CA ILE A 219 -13.44 3.74 -13.78
C ILE A 219 -13.08 2.49 -12.97
N TYR A 220 -13.31 1.29 -13.50
CA TYR A 220 -12.82 0.06 -12.85
C TYR A 220 -11.29 0.09 -12.70
N SER A 221 -10.57 0.47 -13.76
CA SER A 221 -9.11 0.58 -13.72
C SER A 221 -8.63 1.56 -12.65
N ASP A 222 -9.34 2.67 -12.45
CA ASP A 222 -9.00 3.64 -11.39
C ASP A 222 -9.07 3.01 -9.99
N ILE A 223 -10.12 2.22 -9.71
CA ILE A 223 -10.29 1.51 -8.43
C ILE A 223 -9.22 0.41 -8.23
N LEU A 224 -8.84 -0.28 -9.30
CA LEU A 224 -7.84 -1.35 -9.24
C LEU A 224 -6.39 -0.84 -9.09
N LEU A 225 -6.15 0.43 -9.42
CA LEU A 225 -4.84 1.09 -9.29
C LEU A 225 -4.68 1.87 -7.98
N ARG A 226 -5.71 1.89 -7.11
CA ARG A 226 -5.63 2.51 -5.79
C ARG A 226 -4.74 1.70 -4.85
N THR A 227 -4.22 2.38 -3.84
CA THR A 227 -3.57 1.73 -2.70
C THR A 227 -4.62 1.12 -1.80
N SER A 228 -4.64 -0.21 -1.67
CA SER A 228 -5.42 -0.86 -0.64
C SER A 228 -4.85 -0.46 0.72
N MET A 229 -5.70 0.02 1.62
CA MET A 229 -5.31 0.43 2.98
C MET A 229 -5.54 -0.69 4.00
N SER A 230 -6.19 -1.78 3.59
CA SER A 230 -6.47 -2.94 4.42
C SER A 230 -6.60 -4.21 3.58
N ARG A 231 -6.61 -5.35 4.25
CA ARG A 231 -6.93 -6.65 3.64
C ARG A 231 -8.33 -6.64 3.00
N LYS A 232 -9.31 -5.96 3.60
CA LYS A 232 -10.64 -5.75 3.01
C LYS A 232 -10.59 -5.19 1.60
N GLU A 233 -9.91 -4.05 1.48
CA GLU A 233 -9.85 -3.32 0.23
C GLU A 233 -9.12 -4.09 -0.86
N LEU A 234 -8.14 -4.93 -0.48
CA LEU A 234 -7.53 -5.87 -1.41
C LEU A 234 -8.57 -6.88 -1.93
N HIS A 235 -9.36 -7.51 -1.07
CA HIS A 235 -10.35 -8.48 -1.50
C HIS A 235 -11.46 -7.85 -2.35
N ASP A 236 -11.90 -6.63 -1.99
CA ASP A 236 -12.83 -5.83 -2.79
C ASP A 236 -12.24 -5.61 -4.21
N GLN A 237 -10.98 -5.17 -4.31
CA GLN A 237 -10.27 -5.03 -5.59
C GLN A 237 -10.10 -6.35 -6.37
N LEU A 238 -9.83 -7.47 -5.69
CA LEU A 238 -9.68 -8.77 -6.32
C LEU A 238 -11.02 -9.28 -6.88
N SER A 239 -12.12 -9.09 -6.14
CA SER A 239 -13.47 -9.39 -6.62
C SER A 239 -13.82 -8.52 -7.82
N LEU A 240 -13.59 -7.21 -7.71
CA LEU A 240 -13.82 -6.26 -8.79
C LEU A 240 -13.02 -6.63 -10.04
N TRP A 241 -11.76 -7.05 -9.89
CA TRP A 241 -10.94 -7.53 -10.99
C TRP A 241 -11.54 -8.78 -11.63
N HIS A 242 -11.95 -9.76 -10.84
CA HIS A 242 -12.55 -11.00 -11.34
C HIS A 242 -13.79 -10.72 -12.21
N ASP A 243 -14.65 -9.80 -11.75
CA ASP A 243 -15.90 -9.46 -12.44
C ASP A 243 -15.65 -8.58 -13.69
N SER A 244 -14.62 -7.75 -13.67
CA SER A 244 -14.36 -6.75 -14.72
C SER A 244 -13.22 -7.09 -15.69
N ILE A 245 -12.47 -8.18 -15.47
CA ILE A 245 -11.29 -8.56 -16.28
C ILE A 245 -11.61 -8.63 -17.78
N ALA A 246 -12.82 -9.10 -18.13
CA ALA A 246 -13.21 -9.23 -19.53
C ALA A 246 -13.42 -7.88 -20.22
N LEU A 247 -14.08 -6.95 -19.53
CA LEU A 247 -14.31 -5.59 -20.01
C LEU A 247 -13.00 -4.81 -20.13
N ILE A 248 -12.17 -4.86 -19.09
CA ILE A 248 -10.86 -4.19 -19.07
C ILE A 248 -9.94 -4.79 -20.13
N GLY A 249 -9.86 -6.13 -20.20
CA GLY A 249 -9.05 -6.84 -21.17
C GLY A 249 -9.43 -6.45 -22.60
N ARG A 250 -10.72 -6.49 -22.94
CA ARG A 250 -11.20 -6.08 -24.27
C ARG A 250 -10.81 -4.64 -24.62
N HIS A 251 -10.97 -3.71 -23.69
CA HIS A 251 -10.70 -2.30 -23.93
C HIS A 251 -9.19 -2.00 -24.05
N TYR A 252 -8.37 -2.58 -23.18
CA TYR A 252 -6.93 -2.34 -23.11
C TYR A 252 -6.08 -3.41 -23.82
N ASN A 253 -6.67 -4.23 -24.70
CA ASN A 253 -5.96 -5.33 -25.39
C ASN A 253 -4.71 -4.88 -26.16
N LYS A 254 -4.71 -3.66 -26.72
CA LYS A 254 -3.58 -3.03 -27.41
C LYS A 254 -2.64 -2.26 -26.47
N LYS A 255 -3.03 -2.08 -25.20
CA LYS A 255 -2.29 -1.36 -24.15
C LYS A 255 -1.90 -2.35 -23.05
N SER A 256 -1.15 -3.39 -23.38
CA SER A 256 -0.77 -4.46 -22.44
C SER A 256 -0.08 -3.93 -21.18
N SER A 257 0.71 -2.85 -21.30
CA SER A 257 1.33 -2.19 -20.14
C SER A 257 0.33 -1.72 -19.09
N HIS A 258 -0.87 -1.26 -19.47
CA HIS A 258 -1.92 -0.85 -18.53
C HIS A 258 -2.42 -2.04 -17.70
N ILE A 259 -2.69 -3.16 -18.38
CA ILE A 259 -3.12 -4.41 -17.74
C ILE A 259 -2.00 -4.93 -16.82
N THR A 260 -0.75 -4.91 -17.27
CA THR A 260 0.41 -5.30 -16.45
C THR A 260 0.54 -4.42 -15.20
N THR A 261 0.28 -3.11 -15.29
CA THR A 261 0.30 -2.22 -14.13
C THR A 261 -0.77 -2.60 -13.10
N ILE A 262 -2.00 -2.90 -13.55
CA ILE A 262 -3.08 -3.38 -12.66
C ILE A 262 -2.64 -4.68 -11.98
N MET A 263 -2.17 -5.66 -12.76
CA MET A 263 -1.73 -6.95 -12.22
C MET A 263 -0.58 -6.79 -11.21
N THR A 264 0.37 -5.90 -11.50
CA THR A 264 1.51 -5.62 -10.61
C THR A 264 1.06 -4.93 -9.32
N ASN A 265 0.07 -4.03 -9.40
CA ASN A 265 -0.50 -3.36 -8.25
C ASN A 265 -1.19 -4.36 -7.31
N LEU A 266 -2.07 -5.20 -7.86
CA LEU A 266 -2.79 -6.23 -7.10
C LEU A 266 -1.84 -7.30 -6.54
N SER A 267 -0.84 -7.74 -7.33
CA SER A 267 0.15 -8.72 -6.85
C SER A 267 0.97 -8.18 -5.67
N TYR A 268 1.31 -6.89 -5.70
CA TYR A 268 1.99 -6.25 -4.58
C TYR A 268 1.14 -6.31 -3.31
N TYR A 269 -0.13 -5.91 -3.40
CA TYR A 269 -1.00 -5.93 -2.23
C TYR A 269 -1.36 -7.35 -1.79
N CYS A 270 -1.43 -8.34 -2.69
CA CYS A 270 -1.48 -9.75 -2.30
C CYS A 270 -0.26 -10.11 -1.43
N VAL A 271 0.97 -9.84 -1.88
CA VAL A 271 2.16 -10.17 -1.06
C VAL A 271 2.16 -9.47 0.31
N HIS A 272 1.69 -8.22 0.37
CA HIS A 272 1.75 -7.41 1.59
C HIS A 272 0.56 -7.59 2.57
N TYR A 273 -0.65 -7.89 2.09
CA TYR A 273 -1.84 -8.03 2.95
C TYR A 273 -2.38 -9.46 3.02
N ASP A 274 -2.38 -10.21 1.91
CA ASP A 274 -2.86 -11.59 1.88
C ASP A 274 -2.18 -12.42 0.77
N HIS A 275 -1.07 -13.04 1.13
CA HIS A 275 -0.22 -13.78 0.19
C HIS A 275 -0.89 -15.06 -0.31
N SER A 276 -1.91 -15.58 0.39
CA SER A 276 -2.63 -16.79 -0.02
C SER A 276 -3.34 -16.62 -1.37
N CYS A 277 -3.82 -15.40 -1.66
CA CYS A 277 -4.57 -15.08 -2.88
C CYS A 277 -3.68 -14.98 -4.13
N LEU A 278 -2.35 -14.84 -3.99
CA LEU A 278 -1.45 -14.53 -5.10
C LEU A 278 -1.43 -15.62 -6.18
N TYR A 279 -1.42 -16.88 -5.77
CA TYR A 279 -1.37 -18.02 -6.70
C TYR A 279 -2.65 -18.09 -7.54
N ASP A 280 -3.81 -18.02 -6.90
CA ASP A 280 -5.10 -18.09 -7.60
C ASP A 280 -5.33 -16.87 -8.49
N PHE A 281 -4.92 -15.68 -8.03
CA PHE A 281 -4.90 -14.48 -8.86
C PHE A 281 -4.02 -14.69 -10.11
N THR A 282 -2.79 -15.18 -9.95
CA THR A 282 -1.87 -15.43 -11.07
C THR A 282 -2.44 -16.47 -12.04
N LYS A 283 -3.00 -17.55 -11.51
CA LYS A 283 -3.64 -18.63 -12.28
C LYS A 283 -4.84 -18.15 -13.06
N HIS A 284 -5.70 -17.35 -12.45
CA HIS A 284 -6.86 -16.77 -13.10
C HIS A 284 -6.46 -15.87 -14.27
N ASN A 285 -5.51 -14.96 -14.07
CA ASN A 285 -4.99 -14.07 -15.11
C ASN A 285 -4.36 -14.85 -16.27
N LEU A 286 -3.51 -15.83 -15.96
CA LEU A 286 -2.87 -16.66 -16.97
C LEU A 286 -3.92 -17.39 -17.81
N LYS A 287 -4.90 -18.03 -17.16
CA LYS A 287 -6.00 -18.73 -17.85
C LYS A 287 -6.79 -17.79 -18.75
N TYR A 288 -7.15 -16.60 -18.28
CA TYR A 288 -7.97 -15.67 -19.03
C TYR A 288 -7.25 -15.14 -20.28
N PHE A 289 -6.05 -14.57 -20.12
CA PHE A 289 -5.36 -13.88 -21.22
C PHE A 289 -4.66 -14.82 -22.21
N THR A 290 -4.47 -16.09 -21.87
CA THR A 290 -3.95 -17.11 -22.81
C THR A 290 -5.06 -17.92 -23.48
N SER A 291 -6.30 -17.79 -23.01
CA SER A 291 -7.44 -18.50 -23.57
C SER A 291 -7.77 -18.02 -24.98
N LYS A 292 -7.82 -18.97 -25.93
CA LYS A 292 -8.32 -18.74 -27.29
C LYS A 292 -9.82 -18.42 -27.34
N ASN A 293 -10.56 -18.73 -26.27
CA ASN A 293 -12.01 -18.52 -26.20
C ASN A 293 -12.39 -17.05 -26.00
N SER A 294 -11.44 -16.18 -25.66
CA SER A 294 -11.70 -14.75 -25.43
C SER A 294 -11.94 -13.95 -26.72
N GLY A 295 -11.61 -14.51 -27.90
CA GLY A 295 -11.69 -13.82 -29.18
C GLY A 295 -10.64 -12.73 -29.39
N PHE A 296 -9.74 -12.52 -28.42
CA PHE A 296 -8.65 -11.54 -28.49
C PHE A 296 -7.30 -12.24 -28.28
N ASN A 297 -6.30 -11.83 -29.06
CA ASN A 297 -4.92 -12.28 -28.84
C ASN A 297 -4.18 -11.27 -27.96
N PHE A 298 -3.98 -11.61 -26.69
CA PHE A 298 -3.28 -10.76 -25.74
C PHE A 298 -1.78 -11.05 -25.77
N LYS A 299 -0.97 -10.05 -26.13
CA LYS A 299 0.51 -10.10 -25.98
C LYS A 299 0.95 -9.78 -24.55
N LEU A 300 0.29 -10.39 -23.56
CA LEU A 300 0.55 -10.15 -22.14
C LEU A 300 1.48 -11.21 -21.54
N PHE A 301 1.37 -12.45 -22.01
CA PHE A 301 2.13 -13.61 -21.53
C PHE A 301 3.09 -14.16 -22.62
N ASP A 302 3.78 -13.27 -23.31
CA ASP A 302 4.93 -13.67 -24.13
C ASP A 302 6.16 -13.96 -23.24
N PRO A 303 7.21 -14.62 -23.76
CA PRO A 303 8.39 -14.93 -22.97
C PRO A 303 9.03 -13.74 -22.27
N ALA A 304 9.12 -12.59 -22.94
CA ALA A 304 9.77 -11.41 -22.36
C ALA A 304 8.96 -10.84 -21.18
N GLN A 305 7.63 -10.75 -21.33
CA GLN A 305 6.74 -10.28 -20.28
C GLN A 305 6.66 -11.24 -19.09
N ILE A 306 6.70 -12.56 -19.34
CA ILE A 306 6.72 -13.55 -18.24
C ILE A 306 8.01 -13.42 -17.43
N ASN A 307 9.18 -13.35 -18.08
CA ASN A 307 10.44 -13.14 -17.37
C ASN A 307 10.43 -11.84 -16.53
N LYS A 308 9.84 -10.76 -17.06
CA LYS A 308 9.65 -9.50 -16.32
C LYS A 308 8.68 -9.63 -15.14
N LEU A 309 7.60 -10.39 -15.30
CA LEU A 309 6.63 -10.66 -14.23
C LEU A 309 7.27 -11.50 -13.12
N LEU A 310 8.04 -12.54 -13.47
CA LEU A 310 8.82 -13.33 -12.51
C LEU A 310 9.71 -12.41 -11.66
N TRP A 311 10.48 -11.55 -12.32
CA TRP A 311 11.35 -10.57 -11.64
C TRP A 311 10.57 -9.61 -10.75
N THR A 312 9.43 -9.12 -11.23
CA THR A 312 8.57 -8.19 -10.49
C THR A 312 8.06 -8.84 -9.20
N LEU A 313 7.63 -10.11 -9.23
CA LEU A 313 7.22 -10.84 -8.03
C LEU A 313 8.38 -10.98 -7.02
N SER A 314 9.60 -11.25 -7.47
CA SER A 314 10.78 -11.31 -6.59
C SER A 314 11.14 -9.94 -6.00
N VAL A 315 11.02 -8.87 -6.78
CA VAL A 315 11.26 -7.50 -6.31
C VAL A 315 10.22 -7.08 -5.28
N ILE A 316 8.95 -7.48 -5.45
CA ILE A 316 7.90 -7.26 -4.44
C ILE A 316 8.27 -8.00 -3.14
N LEU A 317 8.71 -9.25 -3.22
CA LEU A 317 9.15 -10.03 -2.07
C LEU A 317 10.33 -9.36 -1.34
N ILE A 318 11.35 -8.91 -2.08
CA ILE A 318 12.50 -8.17 -1.55
C ILE A 318 12.07 -6.92 -0.76
N HIS A 319 11.08 -6.18 -1.29
CA HIS A 319 10.60 -4.96 -0.64
C HIS A 319 9.72 -5.22 0.59
N THR A 320 9.38 -6.48 0.86
CA THR A 320 8.67 -6.86 2.07
C THR A 320 9.66 -6.89 3.23
N GLN A 321 9.38 -6.13 4.30
CA GLN A 321 10.20 -6.15 5.50
C GLN A 321 10.07 -7.53 6.17
N GLN A 322 11.16 -8.31 6.18
CA GLN A 322 11.23 -9.67 6.73
C GLN A 322 10.08 -10.59 6.23
N PRO A 323 10.13 -11.02 4.96
CA PRO A 323 9.08 -11.88 4.42
C PRO A 323 9.03 -13.21 5.19
N SER A 324 7.82 -13.66 5.52
CA SER A 324 7.64 -14.99 6.12
C SER A 324 7.93 -16.10 5.10
N ASN A 325 8.25 -17.30 5.58
CA ASN A 325 8.40 -18.48 4.71
C ASN A 325 7.13 -18.74 3.87
N GLN A 326 5.95 -18.50 4.44
CA GLN A 326 4.67 -18.65 3.74
C GLN A 326 4.52 -17.63 2.61
N THR A 327 4.89 -16.37 2.85
CA THR A 327 4.90 -15.31 1.84
C THR A 327 5.87 -15.66 0.69
N ALA A 328 7.09 -16.09 1.01
CA ALA A 328 8.06 -16.54 0.01
C ALA A 328 7.54 -17.73 -0.80
N MET A 329 6.93 -18.72 -0.14
CA MET A 329 6.33 -19.88 -0.81
C MET A 329 5.16 -19.51 -1.73
N ALA A 330 4.32 -18.54 -1.37
CA ALA A 330 3.26 -18.06 -2.25
C ALA A 330 3.80 -17.43 -3.54
N VAL A 331 4.90 -16.65 -3.42
CA VAL A 331 5.62 -16.09 -4.57
C VAL A 331 6.22 -17.22 -5.41
N ILE A 332 6.93 -18.17 -4.80
CA ILE A 332 7.55 -19.31 -5.49
C ILE A 332 6.51 -20.15 -6.25
N ARG A 333 5.36 -20.47 -5.63
CA ARG A 333 4.27 -21.23 -6.28
C ARG A 333 3.71 -20.48 -7.50
N SER A 334 3.59 -19.15 -7.40
CA SER A 334 3.13 -18.31 -8.51
C SER A 334 4.16 -18.25 -9.63
N GLN A 335 5.45 -18.17 -9.29
CA GLN A 335 6.54 -18.25 -10.26
C GLN A 335 6.63 -19.62 -10.94
N GLU A 336 6.48 -20.71 -10.18
CA GLU A 336 6.46 -22.07 -10.70
C GLU A 336 5.36 -22.26 -11.75
N LEU A 337 4.16 -21.73 -11.50
CA LEU A 337 3.06 -21.73 -12.47
C LEU A 337 3.43 -21.02 -13.79
N LEU A 338 4.07 -19.86 -13.69
CA LEU A 338 4.51 -19.08 -14.85
C LEU A 338 5.65 -19.78 -15.62
N VAL A 339 6.61 -20.39 -14.91
CA VAL A 339 7.71 -21.16 -15.51
C VAL A 339 7.18 -22.41 -16.22
N LYS A 340 6.22 -23.13 -15.62
CA LYS A 340 5.54 -24.28 -16.26
C LYS A 340 4.87 -23.89 -17.57
N TYR A 341 4.22 -22.73 -17.62
CA TYR A 341 3.62 -22.23 -18.85
C TYR A 341 4.66 -21.81 -19.90
N LEU A 342 5.71 -21.11 -19.48
CA LEU A 342 6.76 -20.61 -20.37
C LEU A 342 7.62 -21.73 -20.97
N THR A 343 7.80 -22.84 -20.23
CA THR A 343 8.79 -23.91 -20.41
C THR A 343 10.23 -23.44 -20.17
N HIS A 344 11.07 -24.31 -19.58
CA HIS A 344 12.44 -23.96 -19.15
C HIS A 344 13.31 -23.38 -20.27
N GLY A 345 13.15 -23.84 -21.52
CA GLY A 345 13.97 -23.38 -22.65
C GLY A 345 13.77 -21.92 -23.06
N LYS A 346 12.73 -21.24 -22.55
CA LYS A 346 12.44 -19.82 -22.84
C LYS A 346 12.69 -18.90 -21.64
N LEU A 347 13.24 -19.43 -20.55
CA LEU A 347 13.61 -18.64 -19.38
C LEU A 347 14.88 -17.85 -19.67
N SER A 348 14.84 -16.52 -19.53
CA SER A 348 16.01 -15.66 -19.70
C SER A 348 16.82 -15.61 -18.39
N GLN A 349 18.02 -15.02 -18.44
CA GLN A 349 18.82 -14.77 -17.23
C GLN A 349 18.00 -14.06 -16.14
N VAL A 350 17.22 -13.04 -16.50
CA VAL A 350 16.31 -12.32 -15.60
C VAL A 350 15.31 -13.26 -14.93
N GLY A 351 14.72 -14.20 -15.67
CA GLY A 351 13.81 -15.20 -15.12
C GLY A 351 14.48 -16.16 -14.15
N PHE A 352 15.71 -16.62 -14.45
CA PHE A 352 16.50 -17.43 -13.51
C PHE A 352 16.81 -16.66 -12.23
N MET A 353 17.30 -15.43 -12.34
CA MET A 353 17.64 -14.60 -11.17
C MET A 353 16.42 -14.31 -10.31
N ALA A 354 15.25 -14.11 -10.92
CA ALA A 354 14.00 -13.96 -10.19
C ALA A 354 13.71 -15.18 -9.31
N VAL A 355 13.74 -16.39 -9.88
CA VAL A 355 13.47 -17.63 -9.15
C VAL A 355 14.49 -17.86 -8.04
N ILE A 356 15.78 -17.61 -8.32
CA ILE A 356 16.87 -17.75 -7.35
C ILE A 356 16.64 -16.86 -6.12
N ILE A 357 16.31 -15.59 -6.34
CA ILE A 357 16.06 -14.63 -5.26
C ILE A 357 14.87 -15.05 -4.39
N ALA A 358 13.80 -15.57 -4.98
CA ALA A 358 12.66 -16.05 -4.21
C ALA A 358 13.00 -17.34 -3.44
N LEU A 359 13.69 -18.27 -4.09
CA LEU A 359 14.05 -19.58 -3.54
C LEU A 359 14.99 -19.49 -2.35
N ARG A 360 15.86 -18.47 -2.28
CA ARG A 360 16.81 -18.27 -1.18
C ARG A 360 16.11 -18.25 0.19
N TYR A 361 14.93 -17.63 0.27
CA TYR A 361 14.16 -17.51 1.51
C TYR A 361 13.65 -18.86 2.03
N VAL A 362 13.66 -19.91 1.21
CA VAL A 362 13.21 -21.26 1.57
C VAL A 362 14.37 -22.25 1.60
N SER A 363 15.34 -22.11 0.71
CA SER A 363 16.51 -22.97 0.62
C SER A 363 17.67 -22.27 -0.10
N ASP A 364 18.59 -21.70 0.68
CA ASP A 364 19.80 -21.06 0.18
C ASP A 364 20.67 -22.03 -0.64
N GLU A 365 20.80 -23.29 -0.22
CA GLU A 365 21.61 -24.28 -0.94
C GLU A 365 21.08 -24.52 -2.37
N LYS A 366 19.75 -24.66 -2.52
CA LYS A 366 19.13 -24.85 -3.84
C LYS A 366 19.26 -23.58 -4.69
N ALA A 367 19.11 -22.41 -4.08
CA ALA A 367 19.28 -21.14 -4.76
C ALA A 367 20.71 -20.96 -5.30
N GLN A 368 21.73 -21.32 -4.50
CA GLN A 368 23.14 -21.28 -4.93
C GLN A 368 23.44 -22.29 -6.06
N LYS A 369 22.91 -23.51 -5.99
CA LYS A 369 23.06 -24.50 -7.07
C LYS A 369 22.45 -23.99 -8.38
N LEU A 370 21.25 -23.42 -8.32
CA LEU A 370 20.57 -22.86 -9.48
C LEU A 370 21.31 -21.63 -10.04
N PHE A 371 21.90 -20.80 -9.17
CA PHE A 371 22.70 -19.66 -9.59
C PHE A 371 23.97 -20.06 -10.34
N LYS A 372 24.70 -21.08 -9.86
CA LYS A 372 25.86 -21.63 -10.56
C LYS A 372 25.49 -22.16 -11.95
N TYR A 373 24.37 -22.89 -12.04
CA TYR A 373 23.84 -23.35 -13.32
C TYR A 373 23.51 -22.17 -14.26
N ALA A 374 22.79 -21.16 -13.78
CA ALA A 374 22.43 -19.99 -14.58
C ALA A 374 23.65 -19.19 -15.05
N LYS A 375 24.68 -19.01 -14.22
CA LYS A 375 25.96 -18.37 -14.61
C LYS A 375 26.67 -19.13 -15.74
N SER A 376 26.62 -20.46 -15.73
CA SER A 376 27.20 -21.27 -16.82
C SER A 376 26.42 -21.14 -18.13
N GLN A 377 25.12 -20.90 -18.06
CA GLN A 377 24.24 -20.76 -19.22
C GLN A 377 24.25 -19.34 -19.81
N PHE A 378 24.43 -18.31 -18.97
CA PHE A 378 24.42 -16.90 -19.35
C PHE A 378 25.72 -16.22 -18.89
N PRO A 379 26.77 -16.21 -19.73
CA PRO A 379 28.07 -15.65 -19.37
C PRO A 379 28.05 -14.11 -19.25
N ASP A 380 27.18 -13.42 -20.00
CA ASP A 380 27.01 -11.97 -19.89
C ASP A 380 26.30 -11.63 -18.57
N VAL A 381 26.90 -10.78 -17.73
CA VAL A 381 26.38 -10.50 -16.38
C VAL A 381 25.43 -9.31 -16.43
N SER A 382 24.14 -9.53 -16.16
CA SER A 382 23.16 -8.45 -16.01
C SER A 382 23.12 -7.88 -14.59
N VAL A 383 22.49 -6.72 -14.41
CA VAL A 383 22.24 -6.12 -13.07
C VAL A 383 21.50 -7.10 -12.16
N GLU A 384 20.55 -7.87 -12.69
CA GLU A 384 19.80 -8.88 -11.94
C GLU A 384 20.69 -10.02 -11.46
N ALA A 385 21.72 -10.39 -12.22
CA ALA A 385 22.69 -11.40 -11.82
C ALA A 385 23.56 -10.90 -10.67
N TYR A 386 24.04 -9.66 -10.73
CA TYR A 386 24.73 -9.02 -9.62
C TYR A 386 23.85 -8.88 -8.37
N MET A 387 22.57 -8.52 -8.54
CA MET A 387 21.63 -8.48 -7.42
C MET A 387 21.46 -9.86 -6.77
N ALA A 388 21.29 -10.93 -7.55
CA ALA A 388 21.20 -12.28 -7.02
C ALA A 388 22.48 -12.68 -6.27
N GLU A 389 23.66 -12.33 -6.78
CA GLU A 389 24.94 -12.59 -6.12
C GLU A 389 25.07 -11.88 -4.77
N VAL A 390 24.69 -10.60 -4.71
CA VAL A 390 24.63 -9.83 -3.46
C VAL A 390 23.69 -10.51 -2.46
N TYR A 391 22.49 -10.93 -2.88
CA TYR A 391 21.53 -11.58 -1.98
C TYR A 391 21.94 -12.99 -1.51
N LEU A 392 22.71 -13.71 -2.33
CA LEU A 392 23.25 -15.05 -2.01
C LEU A 392 24.56 -15.01 -1.21
N SER A 393 25.11 -13.83 -0.95
CA SER A 393 26.34 -13.68 -0.17
C SER A 393 26.12 -14.14 1.28
N ASN A 394 26.97 -15.05 1.76
CA ASN A 394 26.82 -15.64 3.11
C ASN A 394 27.82 -15.06 4.12
N SER A 395 28.81 -14.31 3.67
CA SER A 395 29.79 -13.65 4.52
C SER A 395 29.90 -12.14 4.22
N PRO A 396 30.37 -11.32 5.18
CA PRO A 396 30.62 -9.89 4.95
C PRO A 396 31.59 -9.64 3.79
N GLU A 397 32.63 -10.46 3.66
CA GLU A 397 33.67 -10.33 2.63
C GLU A 397 33.10 -10.62 1.24
N GLN A 398 32.30 -11.69 1.13
CA GLN A 398 31.59 -12.03 -0.11
C GLN A 398 30.62 -10.92 -0.52
N LEU A 399 29.88 -10.37 0.44
CA LEU A 399 28.94 -9.27 0.19
C LEU A 399 29.67 -8.03 -0.33
N LEU A 400 30.74 -7.61 0.33
CA LEU A 400 31.53 -6.45 -0.08
C LEU A 400 32.17 -6.66 -1.45
N HIS A 401 32.75 -7.84 -1.70
CA HIS A 401 33.33 -8.17 -2.98
C HIS A 401 32.28 -8.12 -4.11
N SER A 402 31.17 -8.84 -3.94
CA SER A 402 30.09 -8.91 -4.92
C SER A 402 29.48 -7.53 -5.20
N PHE A 403 29.29 -6.72 -4.17
CA PHE A 403 28.79 -5.36 -4.31
C PHE A 403 29.79 -4.46 -5.03
N ASN A 404 31.06 -4.47 -4.66
CA ASN A 404 32.08 -3.62 -5.28
C ASN A 404 32.28 -3.96 -6.76
N VAL A 405 32.25 -5.24 -7.13
CA VAL A 405 32.28 -5.68 -8.54
C VAL A 405 31.03 -5.21 -9.28
N ALA A 406 29.85 -5.34 -8.68
CA ALA A 406 28.62 -4.85 -9.31
C ALA A 406 28.62 -3.32 -9.52
N MET A 407 29.22 -2.59 -8.57
CA MET A 407 29.29 -1.13 -8.59
C MET A 407 30.35 -0.58 -9.56
N SER A 408 31.38 -1.35 -9.91
CA SER A 408 32.30 -0.94 -10.99
C SER A 408 31.60 -0.87 -12.34
N ASP A 409 30.63 -1.77 -12.56
CA ASP A 409 29.91 -1.88 -13.82
C ASP A 409 28.64 -1.01 -13.85
N TYR A 410 28.01 -0.79 -12.68
CA TYR A 410 26.72 -0.12 -12.54
C TYR A 410 26.68 0.90 -11.40
N GLU A 411 27.58 1.89 -11.43
CA GLU A 411 27.77 2.87 -10.34
C GLU A 411 26.50 3.65 -9.94
N SER A 412 25.58 3.89 -10.87
CA SER A 412 24.35 4.66 -10.63
C SER A 412 23.12 3.80 -10.28
N SER A 413 23.32 2.51 -9.97
CA SER A 413 22.22 1.57 -9.72
C SER A 413 21.69 1.65 -8.28
N ALA A 414 20.52 2.28 -8.12
CA ALA A 414 19.83 2.35 -6.82
C ALA A 414 19.35 0.98 -6.32
N THR A 415 19.08 0.04 -7.22
CA THR A 415 18.63 -1.31 -6.86
C THR A 415 19.77 -2.15 -6.27
N LEU A 416 21.01 -1.97 -6.74
CA LEU A 416 22.19 -2.60 -6.13
C LEU A 416 22.45 -2.06 -4.72
N TRP A 417 22.36 -0.74 -4.53
CA TRP A 417 22.45 -0.13 -3.21
C TRP A 417 21.39 -0.66 -2.24
N LEU A 418 20.14 -0.78 -2.71
CA LEU A 418 19.08 -1.35 -1.90
C LEU A 418 19.35 -2.82 -1.55
N ALA A 419 19.85 -3.62 -2.50
CA ALA A 419 20.21 -5.01 -2.25
C ALA A 419 21.33 -5.13 -1.20
N PHE A 420 22.36 -4.29 -1.32
CA PHE A 420 23.48 -4.25 -0.38
C PHE A 420 23.02 -3.90 1.04
N VAL A 421 22.26 -2.81 1.22
CA VAL A 421 21.80 -2.37 2.54
C VAL A 421 20.82 -3.37 3.16
N THR A 422 19.96 -3.97 2.35
CA THR A 422 19.05 -5.04 2.80
C THR A 422 19.85 -6.25 3.29
N LYS A 423 20.86 -6.69 2.53
CA LYS A 423 21.69 -7.83 2.91
C LYS A 423 22.56 -7.54 4.13
N LEU A 424 23.08 -6.31 4.28
CA LEU A 424 23.75 -5.88 5.52
C LEU A 424 22.83 -6.01 6.74
N THR A 425 21.55 -5.70 6.58
CA THR A 425 20.55 -5.84 7.64
C THR A 425 20.30 -7.32 7.96
N GLU A 426 20.15 -8.17 6.95
CA GLU A 426 19.97 -9.62 7.10
C GLU A 426 21.14 -10.29 7.82
N LEU A 427 22.39 -9.87 7.53
CA LEU A 427 23.59 -10.38 8.19
C LEU A 427 23.82 -9.76 9.59
N GLY A 428 22.93 -8.89 10.08
CA GLY A 428 23.08 -8.21 11.37
C GLY A 428 24.25 -7.22 11.40
N LEU A 429 24.72 -6.77 10.24
CA LEU A 429 25.89 -5.89 10.11
C LEU A 429 25.53 -4.40 10.13
N LEU A 430 24.26 -4.04 9.98
CA LEU A 430 23.85 -2.64 9.90
C LEU A 430 23.61 -2.04 11.30
N SER A 431 24.65 -1.39 11.86
CA SER A 431 24.57 -0.62 13.12
C SER A 431 24.24 0.86 12.89
N GLU A 432 24.00 1.64 13.96
CA GLU A 432 23.80 3.10 13.88
C GLU A 432 24.93 3.78 13.11
N GLN A 433 26.17 3.55 13.56
CA GLN A 433 27.37 4.12 12.94
C GLN A 433 27.53 3.71 11.48
N ARG A 434 27.27 2.43 11.15
CA ARG A 434 27.37 1.96 9.77
C ARG A 434 26.27 2.54 8.88
N SER A 435 25.08 2.78 9.43
CA SER A 435 23.99 3.43 8.70
C SER A 435 24.32 4.86 8.32
N LEU A 436 24.90 5.62 9.26
CA LEU A 436 25.39 6.97 9.01
C LEU A 436 26.54 6.98 7.99
N LYS A 437 27.47 6.01 8.06
CA LYS A 437 28.54 5.86 7.06
C LYS A 437 28.03 5.53 5.67
N VAL A 438 27.05 4.63 5.55
CA VAL A 438 26.42 4.31 4.26
C VAL A 438 25.67 5.53 3.73
N LEU A 439 24.97 6.28 4.59
CA LEU A 439 24.34 7.53 4.20
C LEU A 439 25.36 8.53 3.65
N ASP A 440 26.51 8.71 4.30
CA ASP A 440 27.60 9.58 3.81
C ASP A 440 28.13 9.16 2.44
N GLN A 441 28.10 7.88 2.11
CA GLN A 441 28.51 7.40 0.78
C GLN A 441 27.43 7.60 -0.28
N LEU A 442 26.15 7.60 0.12
CA LEU A 442 25.02 7.75 -0.79
C LEU A 442 24.76 9.21 -1.17
N LEU A 443 24.78 10.12 -0.19
CA LEU A 443 24.38 11.52 -0.39
C LEU A 443 25.21 12.28 -1.43
N PRO A 444 26.56 12.14 -1.50
CA PRO A 444 27.35 12.76 -2.56
C PRO A 444 26.95 12.31 -3.97
N ARG A 445 26.37 11.10 -4.10
CA ARG A 445 25.92 10.52 -5.36
C ARG A 445 24.47 10.90 -5.72
N SER A 446 23.79 11.68 -4.90
CA SER A 446 22.36 12.02 -5.07
C SER A 446 22.01 12.70 -6.41
N LYS A 447 22.99 13.28 -7.11
CA LYS A 447 22.82 13.85 -8.46
C LYS A 447 22.60 12.76 -9.52
N ASP A 448 23.31 11.65 -9.40
CA ASP A 448 23.34 10.56 -10.39
C ASP A 448 22.55 9.32 -9.93
N LEU A 449 22.35 9.18 -8.62
CA LEU A 449 21.70 8.06 -7.96
C LEU A 449 20.33 8.48 -7.39
N ILE A 450 19.29 7.72 -7.72
CA ILE A 450 17.96 7.89 -7.12
C ILE A 450 17.93 7.18 -5.76
N ILE A 451 18.08 7.94 -4.68
CA ILE A 451 17.95 7.40 -3.32
C ILE A 451 16.45 7.21 -3.01
N SER A 452 16.04 5.95 -2.84
CA SER A 452 14.64 5.63 -2.61
C SER A 452 14.24 5.73 -1.13
N LYS A 453 12.94 5.92 -0.89
CA LYS A 453 12.34 5.86 0.47
C LYS A 453 12.71 4.57 1.22
N GLN A 454 12.83 3.45 0.51
CA GLN A 454 13.15 2.16 1.11
C GLN A 454 14.59 2.13 1.64
N ILE A 455 15.55 2.68 0.88
CA ILE A 455 16.95 2.78 1.34
C ILE A 455 17.00 3.58 2.63
N ILE A 456 16.36 4.75 2.67
CA ILE A 456 16.32 5.60 3.87
C ILE A 456 15.63 4.89 5.04
N LEU A 457 14.51 4.21 4.81
CA LEU A 457 13.82 3.44 5.86
C LEU A 457 14.71 2.33 6.44
N THR A 458 15.44 1.58 5.59
CA THR A 458 16.35 0.52 6.07
C THR A 458 17.51 1.10 6.87
N LEU A 459 18.08 2.24 6.45
CA LEU A 459 19.15 2.94 7.18
C LEU A 459 18.67 3.58 8.49
N LEU A 460 17.39 3.99 8.58
CA LEU A 460 16.79 4.53 9.79
C LEU A 460 16.48 3.45 10.83
N HIS A 461 16.19 2.23 10.39
CA HIS A 461 15.76 1.14 11.28
C HIS A 461 16.72 0.86 12.46
N PRO A 462 18.05 0.81 12.28
CA PRO A 462 18.97 0.61 13.40
C PRO A 462 19.20 1.85 14.27
N ILE A 463 18.78 3.05 13.86
CA ILE A 463 18.96 4.30 14.63
C ILE A 463 18.04 4.31 15.85
N ARG A 464 18.58 4.30 17.07
CA ARG A 464 17.85 4.26 18.34
C ARG A 464 18.14 5.46 19.25
N THR A 465 19.24 6.18 19.03
CA THR A 465 19.62 7.33 19.86
C THR A 465 19.16 8.67 19.25
N ILE A 466 18.85 9.64 20.10
CA ILE A 466 18.49 11.01 19.67
C ILE A 466 19.66 11.66 18.90
N GLN A 467 20.90 11.47 19.37
CA GLN A 467 22.09 12.03 18.74
C GLN A 467 22.29 11.50 17.31
N ALA A 468 22.20 10.18 17.10
CA ALA A 468 22.35 9.61 15.76
C ALA A 468 21.19 10.04 14.83
N MET A 469 20.00 10.28 15.39
CA MET A 469 18.86 10.79 14.64
C MET A 469 19.09 12.23 14.15
N GLU A 470 19.60 13.10 15.02
CA GLU A 470 19.98 14.48 14.69
C GLU A 470 21.10 14.53 13.65
N GLU A 471 22.11 13.67 13.79
CA GLU A 471 23.18 13.54 12.79
C GLU A 471 22.61 13.06 11.42
N PHE A 472 21.68 12.11 11.43
CA PHE A 472 21.02 11.62 10.23
C PHE A 472 20.23 12.73 9.52
N ILE A 473 19.51 13.57 10.28
CA ILE A 473 18.76 14.72 9.76
C ILE A 473 19.72 15.75 9.17
N SER A 474 20.75 16.13 9.91
CA SER A 474 21.74 17.11 9.47
C SER A 474 22.39 16.71 8.14
N LYS A 475 22.73 15.42 7.98
CA LYS A 475 23.25 14.90 6.70
C LYS A 475 22.25 15.05 5.57
N LEU A 476 20.98 14.70 5.79
CA LEU A 476 19.93 14.88 4.77
C LEU A 476 19.69 16.36 4.42
N GLU A 477 19.73 17.27 5.40
CA GLU A 477 19.58 18.70 5.19
C GLU A 477 20.75 19.27 4.37
N SER A 478 21.99 18.89 4.71
CA SER A 478 23.18 19.30 3.96
C SER A 478 23.13 18.89 2.47
N ALA A 479 22.43 17.79 2.16
CA ALA A 479 22.22 17.30 0.81
C ALA A 479 20.93 17.82 0.14
N ASN A 480 20.14 18.68 0.80
CA ASN A 480 18.81 19.11 0.36
C ASN A 480 17.81 17.95 0.12
N MET A 481 17.96 16.84 0.86
CA MET A 481 17.16 15.63 0.72
C MET A 481 16.20 15.38 1.89
N PHE A 482 16.19 16.25 2.89
CA PHE A 482 15.34 16.07 4.08
C PHE A 482 13.84 16.13 3.75
N GLN A 483 13.39 17.13 2.98
CA GLN A 483 11.95 17.35 2.73
C GLN A 483 11.24 16.14 2.10
N PRO A 484 11.79 15.46 1.07
CA PRO A 484 11.21 14.23 0.52
C PRO A 484 11.01 13.08 1.53
N PHE A 485 11.83 13.02 2.58
CA PHE A 485 11.83 11.94 3.57
C PHE A 485 11.32 12.35 4.96
N LYS A 486 10.93 13.63 5.14
CA LYS A 486 10.50 14.21 6.42
C LYS A 486 9.50 13.31 7.16
N GLY A 487 8.47 12.80 6.48
CA GLY A 487 7.44 11.98 7.14
C GLY A 487 7.93 10.66 7.73
N ILE A 488 8.89 9.97 7.10
CA ILE A 488 9.46 8.72 7.66
C ILE A 488 10.48 8.99 8.75
N VAL A 489 11.25 10.06 8.57
CA VAL A 489 12.24 10.54 9.52
C VAL A 489 11.55 10.98 10.81
N HIS A 490 10.50 11.80 10.71
CA HIS A 490 9.68 12.23 11.84
C HIS A 490 9.04 11.06 12.57
N ASN A 491 8.49 10.08 11.85
CA ASN A 491 7.90 8.91 12.49
C ASN A 491 8.94 8.08 13.27
N ARG A 492 10.17 7.96 12.75
CA ARG A 492 11.24 7.29 13.48
C ARG A 492 11.72 8.12 14.67
N TYR A 493 11.85 9.43 14.50
CA TYR A 493 12.26 10.31 15.58
C TYR A 493 11.23 10.28 16.73
N LEU A 494 9.93 10.27 16.41
CA LEU A 494 8.85 10.09 17.38
C LEU A 494 9.04 8.82 18.22
N GLN A 495 9.34 7.68 17.58
CA GLN A 495 9.63 6.42 18.30
C GLN A 495 10.83 6.55 19.24
N ILE A 496 11.91 7.17 18.78
CA ILE A 496 13.14 7.35 19.55
C ILE A 496 12.88 8.25 20.77
N LEU A 497 12.12 9.33 20.62
CA LEU A 497 11.80 10.25 21.71
C LEU A 497 10.98 9.58 22.81
N TYR A 498 10.00 8.76 22.46
CA TYR A 498 9.24 7.99 23.46
C TYR A 498 10.07 6.88 24.13
N GLN A 499 11.02 6.27 23.41
CA GLN A 499 11.91 5.24 23.97
C GLN A 499 12.97 5.81 24.91
N ASN A 500 13.32 7.10 24.77
CA ASN A 500 14.32 7.79 25.57
C ASN A 500 13.67 8.90 26.42
N SER A 501 12.56 8.58 27.11
CA SER A 501 11.75 9.55 27.88
C SER A 501 12.55 10.37 28.89
N ASP A 502 13.60 9.78 29.44
CA ASP A 502 14.32 10.30 30.62
C ASP A 502 15.56 11.12 30.26
N THR A 503 15.97 11.11 28.99
CA THR A 503 17.24 11.73 28.55
C THR A 503 17.08 12.48 27.24
N ILE A 504 17.31 13.79 27.26
CA ILE A 504 17.56 14.57 26.05
C ILE A 504 19.05 14.95 26.01
N PRO A 505 19.79 14.63 24.92
CA PRO A 505 21.15 15.10 24.76
C PRO A 505 21.19 16.63 24.57
N ALA A 506 22.28 17.26 25.04
CA ALA A 506 22.44 18.71 25.00
C ALA A 506 22.46 19.32 23.59
N SER A 507 22.77 18.53 22.55
CA SER A 507 22.77 18.99 21.15
C SER A 507 21.66 18.28 20.37
N ARG A 508 20.69 19.07 19.90
CA ARG A 508 19.53 18.63 19.13
C ARG A 508 19.01 19.74 18.21
N PRO A 509 19.84 20.19 17.26
CA PRO A 509 19.60 21.41 16.49
C PRO A 509 18.30 21.35 15.69
N TYR A 510 17.94 20.19 15.12
CA TYR A 510 16.69 20.06 14.40
C TYR A 510 15.50 20.13 15.34
N LEU A 511 15.51 19.35 16.43
CA LEU A 511 14.41 19.31 17.37
C LEU A 511 14.16 20.66 18.06
N GLU A 512 15.20 21.45 18.29
CA GLU A 512 15.09 22.83 18.81
C GLU A 512 14.29 23.77 17.89
N THR A 513 14.26 23.50 16.57
CA THR A 513 13.39 24.25 15.66
C THR A 513 11.90 23.92 15.81
N VAL A 514 11.60 22.76 16.41
CA VAL A 514 10.24 22.22 16.56
C VAL A 514 9.74 22.39 18.00
N CYS A 515 10.61 22.23 18.99
CA CYS A 515 10.27 22.17 20.40
C CYS A 515 11.39 22.72 21.29
N ASN A 516 11.02 23.63 22.20
CA ASN A 516 11.92 24.19 23.22
C ASN A 516 11.91 23.42 24.55
N SER A 517 11.10 22.36 24.68
CA SER A 517 10.95 21.60 25.94
C SER A 517 12.18 20.74 26.23
N GLN A 518 12.53 20.55 27.49
CA GLN A 518 13.58 19.63 27.94
C GLN A 518 13.08 18.18 28.16
N SER A 519 11.78 17.92 27.99
CA SER A 519 11.19 16.58 28.12
C SER A 519 11.06 15.91 26.75
N ALA A 520 11.63 14.69 26.60
CA ALA A 520 11.63 13.98 25.33
C ALA A 520 10.20 13.64 24.88
N VAL A 521 9.32 13.35 25.85
CA VAL A 521 7.89 13.08 25.64
C VAL A 521 7.18 14.32 25.13
N GLU A 522 7.46 15.50 25.68
CA GLU A 522 6.83 16.74 25.20
C GLU A 522 7.33 17.10 23.79
N CYS A 523 8.62 16.90 23.52
CA CYS A 523 9.15 16.99 22.17
C CYS A 523 8.46 16.04 21.19
N ALA A 524 8.17 14.80 21.62
CA ALA A 524 7.45 13.81 20.81
C ALA A 524 6.04 14.29 20.46
N ARG A 525 5.29 14.82 21.43
CA ARG A 525 3.95 15.39 21.23
C ARG A 525 3.95 16.57 20.27
N GLN A 526 4.90 17.48 20.42
CA GLN A 526 5.02 18.65 19.54
C GLN A 526 5.43 18.24 18.13
N LEU A 527 6.40 17.34 17.98
CA LEU A 527 6.76 16.78 16.68
C LEU A 527 5.58 16.11 15.99
N TYR A 528 4.77 15.34 16.72
CA TYR A 528 3.55 14.74 16.21
C TYR A 528 2.51 15.78 15.76
N SER A 529 2.37 16.88 16.51
CA SER A 529 1.45 17.97 16.16
C SER A 529 1.83 18.69 14.86
N CYS A 530 3.13 18.71 14.51
CA CYS A 530 3.64 19.30 13.27
C CYS A 530 3.49 18.40 12.04
N ILE A 531 2.90 17.20 12.17
CA ILE A 531 2.64 16.31 11.04
C ILE A 531 1.33 16.75 10.35
N ASP A 532 1.44 17.39 9.19
CA ASP A 532 0.30 17.90 8.42
C ASP A 532 -0.76 16.83 8.11
N ARG A 533 -0.32 15.61 7.81
CA ARG A 533 -1.19 14.47 7.52
C ARG A 533 -0.78 13.26 8.34
N LYS A 534 -1.49 13.04 9.45
CA LYS A 534 -1.32 11.88 10.32
C LYS A 534 -1.85 10.62 9.63
N THR A 535 -1.00 9.62 9.48
CA THR A 535 -1.42 8.28 9.04
C THR A 535 -1.76 7.40 10.23
N VAL A 536 -2.53 6.33 10.03
CA VAL A 536 -2.83 5.34 11.11
C VAL A 536 -1.55 4.84 11.76
N ASN A 537 -0.48 4.62 10.99
CA ASN A 537 0.82 4.24 11.54
C ASN A 537 1.47 5.35 12.40
N ASN A 538 1.31 6.63 12.05
CA ASN A 538 1.78 7.73 12.92
C ASN A 538 0.99 7.75 14.23
N ILE A 539 -0.33 7.58 14.13
CA ILE A 539 -1.23 7.50 15.29
C ILE A 539 -0.83 6.31 16.16
N GLY A 540 -0.62 5.13 15.59
CA GLY A 540 -0.20 3.92 16.29
C GLY A 540 1.14 4.07 17.01
N VAL A 541 2.13 4.71 16.38
CA VAL A 541 3.42 5.03 17.02
C VAL A 541 3.24 5.99 18.20
N MET A 542 2.46 7.05 18.01
CA MET A 542 2.18 8.02 19.06
C MET A 542 1.45 7.37 20.24
N LEU A 543 0.38 6.60 19.97
CA LEU A 543 -0.37 5.87 21.00
C LEU A 543 0.50 4.85 21.73
N ALA A 544 1.39 4.16 21.03
CA ALA A 544 2.32 3.22 21.66
C ALA A 544 3.25 3.94 22.65
N GLY A 545 3.71 5.15 22.33
CA GLY A 545 4.47 5.99 23.25
C GLY A 545 3.65 6.50 24.44
N GLU A 546 2.44 6.99 24.19
CA GLU A 546 1.54 7.46 25.24
C GLU A 546 1.03 6.34 26.15
N SER A 547 1.02 5.09 25.67
CA SER A 547 0.61 3.93 26.48
C SER A 547 1.43 3.76 27.75
N THR A 548 2.69 4.23 27.74
CA THR A 548 3.62 4.22 28.88
C THR A 548 3.78 5.58 29.55
N GLN A 549 3.02 6.62 29.16
CA GLN A 549 3.18 7.98 29.71
C GLN A 549 1.85 8.56 30.22
N ARG A 550 0.76 8.32 29.50
CA ARG A 550 -0.62 8.78 29.82
C ARG A 550 -1.64 7.69 29.53
N ALA A 551 -1.49 6.53 30.19
CA ALA A 551 -2.39 5.40 30.01
C ALA A 551 -3.86 5.74 30.30
N GLU A 552 -4.12 6.61 31.28
CA GLU A 552 -5.48 7.05 31.67
C GLU A 552 -6.25 7.75 30.55
N ASP A 553 -5.57 8.59 29.75
CA ASP A 553 -6.19 9.35 28.67
C ASP A 553 -6.12 8.63 27.31
N LEU A 554 -5.41 7.50 27.23
CA LEU A 554 -5.05 6.87 25.95
C LEU A 554 -6.26 6.53 25.09
N TYR A 555 -7.36 6.04 25.69
CA TYR A 555 -8.53 5.66 24.91
C TYR A 555 -9.26 6.87 24.30
N ASN A 556 -9.30 8.00 25.02
CA ASN A 556 -9.86 9.23 24.47
C ASN A 556 -9.03 9.72 23.27
N LEU A 557 -7.70 9.63 23.39
CA LEU A 557 -6.78 9.98 22.31
C LEU A 557 -6.92 9.05 21.11
N TYR A 558 -7.05 7.74 21.34
CA TYR A 558 -7.34 6.73 20.32
C TYR A 558 -8.63 7.07 19.54
N GLN A 559 -9.71 7.41 20.25
CA GLN A 559 -10.99 7.78 19.63
C GLN A 559 -10.89 9.09 18.84
N GLN A 560 -10.24 10.11 19.40
CA GLN A 560 -10.11 11.43 18.77
C GLN A 560 -9.29 11.37 17.48
N GLU A 561 -8.15 10.67 17.50
CA GLU A 561 -7.21 10.66 16.39
C GLU A 561 -7.62 9.72 15.25
N LEU A 562 -8.26 8.58 15.55
CA LEU A 562 -8.74 7.66 14.51
C LEU A 562 -10.09 8.08 13.93
N GLY A 563 -11.00 8.62 14.74
CA GLY A 563 -12.37 8.92 14.34
C GLY A 563 -13.08 7.69 13.77
N THR A 564 -13.38 7.72 12.47
CA THR A 564 -14.00 6.60 11.73
C THR A 564 -13.01 5.69 11.03
N THR A 565 -11.72 6.01 11.07
CA THR A 565 -10.66 5.23 10.41
C THR A 565 -10.41 3.94 11.20
N PRO A 566 -10.32 2.77 10.55
CA PRO A 566 -9.98 1.53 11.25
C PRO A 566 -8.58 1.60 11.86
N PRO A 567 -8.36 1.07 13.08
CA PRO A 567 -7.04 1.01 13.70
C PRO A 567 -6.10 0.07 12.94
N ASP A 568 -4.80 0.22 13.16
CA ASP A 568 -3.81 -0.81 12.81
C ASP A 568 -3.44 -1.66 14.04
N GLU A 569 -2.57 -2.65 13.83
CA GLU A 569 -2.10 -3.52 14.90
C GLU A 569 -1.39 -2.74 16.02
N ASN A 570 -0.62 -1.69 15.70
CA ASN A 570 0.08 -0.88 16.71
C ASN A 570 -0.90 -0.12 17.61
N CYS A 571 -2.01 0.37 17.06
CA CYS A 571 -3.08 0.99 17.85
C CYS A 571 -3.66 -0.01 18.87
N LEU A 572 -3.92 -1.26 18.46
CA LEU A 572 -4.43 -2.29 19.37
C LEU A 572 -3.38 -2.66 20.43
N VAL A 573 -2.12 -2.83 20.03
CA VAL A 573 -1.00 -3.10 20.94
C VAL A 573 -0.88 -1.98 21.98
N ALA A 574 -1.03 -0.72 21.60
CA ALA A 574 -1.00 0.40 22.54
C ALA A 574 -2.11 0.30 23.61
N LEU A 575 -3.34 -0.02 23.19
CA LEU A 575 -4.47 -0.23 24.13
C LEU A 575 -4.22 -1.41 25.06
N LEU A 576 -3.76 -2.54 24.51
CA LEU A 576 -3.45 -3.74 25.32
C LEU A 576 -2.34 -3.46 26.33
N ARG A 577 -1.27 -2.75 25.93
CA ARG A 577 -0.16 -2.37 26.83
C ARG A 577 -0.64 -1.47 27.95
N ALA A 578 -1.38 -0.40 27.64
CA ALA A 578 -1.89 0.50 28.66
C ALA A 578 -2.85 -0.19 29.62
N ALA A 579 -3.72 -1.08 29.12
CA ALA A 579 -4.62 -1.87 29.95
C ALA A 579 -3.89 -2.89 30.84
N SER A 580 -2.68 -3.30 30.47
CA SER A 580 -1.83 -4.20 31.26
C SER A 580 -1.03 -3.47 32.35
N TRP A 581 -1.01 -2.12 32.34
CA TRP A 581 -0.26 -1.34 33.31
C TRP A 581 -1.04 -1.29 34.65
N ASN A 582 -0.40 -1.74 35.73
CA ASN A 582 -0.92 -1.78 37.10
C ASN A 582 -2.09 -2.77 37.30
N SER A 583 -1.80 -4.07 37.16
CA SER A 583 -2.76 -5.18 37.29
C SER A 583 -3.19 -5.52 38.73
N THR A 584 -2.72 -4.81 39.77
CA THR A 584 -3.22 -4.98 41.14
C THR A 584 -4.68 -4.51 41.24
N GLU A 585 -5.56 -5.31 41.85
CA GLU A 585 -7.02 -5.09 41.85
C GLU A 585 -7.45 -3.68 42.30
N GLU A 586 -6.73 -3.05 43.23
CA GLU A 586 -7.05 -1.73 43.79
C GLU A 586 -6.74 -0.54 42.84
N HIS A 587 -5.96 -0.76 41.78
CA HIS A 587 -5.48 0.31 40.88
C HIS A 587 -5.75 0.04 39.39
N ARG A 588 -6.73 -0.82 39.08
CA ARG A 588 -7.06 -1.12 37.68
C ARG A 588 -7.53 0.12 36.92
N LEU A 589 -6.82 0.45 35.85
CA LEU A 589 -7.09 1.55 34.94
C LEU A 589 -8.54 1.53 34.43
N ARG A 590 -9.15 2.72 34.31
CA ARG A 590 -10.52 2.89 33.79
C ARG A 590 -10.56 3.88 32.64
N TRP A 591 -11.32 3.53 31.60
CA TRP A 591 -11.64 4.41 30.48
C TRP A 591 -13.16 4.57 30.38
N ASN A 592 -13.65 5.80 30.46
CA ASN A 592 -15.08 6.11 30.35
C ASN A 592 -15.96 5.25 31.29
N ASN A 593 -15.54 5.11 32.56
CA ASN A 593 -16.18 4.31 33.61
C ASN A 593 -16.18 2.78 33.40
N LEU A 594 -15.48 2.28 32.38
CA LEU A 594 -15.25 0.85 32.16
C LEU A 594 -13.81 0.49 32.52
N HIS A 595 -13.55 -0.76 32.91
CA HIS A 595 -12.17 -1.22 33.10
C HIS A 595 -11.44 -1.21 31.76
N ALA A 596 -10.21 -0.67 31.74
CA ALA A 596 -9.41 -0.56 30.52
C ALA A 596 -9.25 -1.92 29.82
N THR A 597 -9.07 -3.01 30.59
CA THR A 597 -9.03 -4.38 30.05
C THR A 597 -10.30 -4.76 29.30
N GLN A 598 -11.49 -4.39 29.78
CA GLN A 598 -12.75 -4.71 29.09
C GLN A 598 -12.84 -3.98 27.75
N VAL A 599 -12.41 -2.72 27.73
CA VAL A 599 -12.40 -1.90 26.51
C VAL A 599 -11.35 -2.43 25.53
N ALA A 600 -10.14 -2.73 25.99
CA ALA A 600 -9.05 -3.25 25.16
C ALA A 600 -9.39 -4.62 24.56
N VAL A 601 -9.96 -5.54 25.35
CA VAL A 601 -10.42 -6.85 24.86
C VAL A 601 -11.55 -6.70 23.85
N TYR A 602 -12.49 -5.78 24.08
CA TYR A 602 -13.57 -5.50 23.14
C TYR A 602 -13.04 -4.92 21.82
N GLU A 603 -12.18 -3.90 21.87
CA GLU A 603 -11.56 -3.31 20.67
C GLU A 603 -10.70 -4.33 19.93
N PHE A 604 -9.99 -5.21 20.64
CA PHE A 604 -9.25 -6.32 20.03
C PHE A 604 -10.20 -7.22 19.24
N LYS A 605 -11.24 -7.78 19.88
CA LYS A 605 -12.22 -8.66 19.21
C LYS A 605 -12.96 -7.99 18.06
N LEU A 606 -13.28 -6.71 18.21
CA LEU A 606 -13.99 -5.95 17.18
C LEU A 606 -13.17 -5.79 15.90
N ASN A 607 -11.86 -5.56 16.03
CA ASN A 607 -10.98 -5.17 14.93
C ASN A 607 -10.06 -6.31 14.45
N VAL A 608 -10.01 -7.45 15.15
CA VAL A 608 -9.27 -8.65 14.75
C VAL A 608 -10.17 -9.61 13.97
N SER A 609 -9.63 -10.22 12.92
CA SER A 609 -10.33 -11.17 12.06
C SER A 609 -10.89 -12.34 12.87
N GLU A 610 -12.16 -12.69 12.66
CA GLU A 610 -12.79 -13.87 13.28
C GLU A 610 -12.57 -15.15 12.47
N ALA A 611 -12.34 -15.01 11.16
CA ALA A 611 -12.10 -16.12 10.24
C ALA A 611 -11.02 -15.74 9.22
N PHE A 612 -10.43 -16.74 8.56
CA PHE A 612 -9.36 -16.52 7.60
C PHE A 612 -9.73 -15.54 6.49
N ASN A 613 -10.99 -15.51 6.03
CA ASN A 613 -11.45 -14.60 4.97
C ASN A 613 -11.95 -13.24 5.50
N ASP A 614 -11.85 -12.99 6.81
CA ASP A 614 -12.21 -11.70 7.37
C ASP A 614 -11.13 -10.67 7.08
N SER A 615 -11.63 -9.47 6.83
CA SER A 615 -10.98 -8.31 6.29
C SER A 615 -10.33 -7.40 7.33
N LYS A 616 -10.52 -7.76 8.60
CA LYS A 616 -9.98 -7.17 9.83
C LYS A 616 -8.48 -7.48 10.01
N ILE A 617 -7.92 -7.06 11.14
CA ILE A 617 -6.49 -7.21 11.46
C ILE A 617 -6.16 -8.69 11.71
N MET A 618 -5.09 -9.19 11.08
CA MET A 618 -4.46 -10.46 11.43
C MET A 618 -3.33 -10.19 12.45
N PRO A 619 -3.46 -10.60 13.72
CA PRO A 619 -2.48 -10.26 14.74
C PRO A 619 -1.18 -11.04 14.55
N SER A 620 -0.05 -10.39 14.81
CA SER A 620 1.25 -11.05 14.89
C SER A 620 1.38 -11.89 16.16
N ASN A 621 2.37 -12.80 16.16
CA ASN A 621 2.74 -13.58 17.34
C ASN A 621 2.94 -12.70 18.60
N LYS A 622 3.60 -11.54 18.47
CA LYS A 622 3.83 -10.62 19.59
C LYS A 622 2.54 -10.03 20.15
N THR A 623 1.60 -9.70 19.26
CA THR A 623 0.30 -9.14 19.65
C THR A 623 -0.57 -10.19 20.32
N TRP A 624 -0.55 -11.43 19.81
CA TRP A 624 -1.20 -12.56 20.48
C TRP A 624 -0.65 -12.81 21.87
N GLN A 625 0.68 -12.83 22.02
CA GLN A 625 1.32 -12.99 23.34
C GLN A 625 0.85 -11.91 24.33
N LEU A 626 0.84 -10.64 23.91
CA LEU A 626 0.37 -9.54 24.76
C LEU A 626 -1.12 -9.69 25.15
N TYR A 627 -1.96 -10.10 24.20
CA TYR A 627 -3.38 -10.36 24.46
C TYR A 627 -3.57 -11.51 25.45
N ILE A 628 -2.85 -12.62 25.26
CA ILE A 628 -2.89 -13.79 26.16
C ILE A 628 -2.48 -13.39 27.58
N THR A 629 -1.37 -12.66 27.73
CA THR A 629 -0.89 -12.19 29.04
C THR A 629 -1.93 -11.31 29.73
N LEU A 630 -2.52 -10.34 29.02
CA LEU A 630 -3.59 -9.49 29.59
C LEU A 630 -4.80 -10.31 30.06
N LEU A 631 -5.21 -11.32 29.29
CA LEU A 631 -6.33 -12.19 29.67
C LEU A 631 -6.00 -13.05 30.89
N LYS A 632 -4.76 -13.56 30.98
CA LYS A 632 -4.27 -14.33 32.12
C LYS A 632 -4.28 -13.48 33.39
N ASP A 633 -3.72 -12.28 33.33
CA ASP A 633 -3.59 -11.37 34.48
C ASP A 633 -4.95 -10.86 35.00
N CYS A 634 -6.00 -10.97 34.18
CA CYS A 634 -7.37 -10.58 34.54
C CYS A 634 -8.32 -11.77 34.73
N ASP A 635 -7.81 -13.00 34.79
CA ASP A 635 -8.57 -14.24 34.98
C ASP A 635 -9.68 -14.49 33.93
N TYR A 636 -9.50 -14.01 32.69
CA TYR A 636 -10.45 -14.21 31.59
C TYR A 636 -10.28 -15.60 30.95
N THR A 637 -10.43 -16.66 31.77
CA THR A 637 -10.22 -18.06 31.37
C THR A 637 -11.13 -18.49 30.20
N SER A 638 -12.37 -17.99 30.16
CA SER A 638 -13.28 -18.28 29.04
C SER A 638 -12.73 -17.74 27.72
N GLU A 639 -12.16 -16.54 27.75
CA GLU A 639 -11.56 -15.92 26.57
C GLU A 639 -10.30 -16.64 26.12
N LEU A 640 -9.43 -17.00 27.06
CA LEU A 640 -8.24 -17.81 26.78
C LEU A 640 -8.58 -19.13 26.10
N SER A 641 -9.66 -19.79 26.54
CA SER A 641 -10.08 -21.09 25.99
C SER A 641 -10.56 -21.02 24.54
N GLU A 642 -10.98 -19.84 24.06
CA GLU A 642 -11.43 -19.67 22.67
C GLU A 642 -10.28 -19.44 21.69
N ILE A 643 -9.09 -19.07 22.15
CA ILE A 643 -7.96 -18.67 21.29
C ILE A 643 -7.52 -19.79 20.35
N LEU A 644 -7.43 -21.04 20.82
CA LEU A 644 -7.05 -22.18 19.95
C LEU A 644 -8.02 -22.32 18.77
N ARG A 645 -9.33 -22.31 19.06
CA ARG A 645 -10.38 -22.35 18.03
C ARG A 645 -10.30 -21.15 17.10
N TRP A 646 -9.98 -19.98 17.65
CA TRP A 646 -9.85 -18.75 16.86
C TRP A 646 -8.66 -18.84 15.90
N TRP A 647 -7.50 -19.34 16.34
CA TRP A 647 -6.34 -19.58 15.47
C TRP A 647 -6.63 -20.61 14.38
N GLU A 648 -7.38 -21.67 14.69
CA GLU A 648 -7.84 -22.65 13.70
C GLU A 648 -8.70 -21.99 12.60
N GLN A 649 -9.70 -21.20 13.01
CA GLN A 649 -10.59 -20.47 12.09
C GLN A 649 -9.83 -19.45 11.23
N LEU A 650 -8.74 -18.91 11.77
CA LEU A 650 -7.85 -17.98 11.08
C LEU A 650 -6.78 -18.66 10.24
N HIS A 651 -6.65 -19.99 10.28
CA HIS A 651 -5.48 -20.70 9.74
C HIS A 651 -4.14 -20.07 10.19
N PHE A 652 -4.13 -19.51 11.41
CA PHE A 652 -2.94 -18.91 11.99
C PHE A 652 -2.01 -20.00 12.50
N VAL A 653 -0.72 -19.91 12.16
CA VAL A 653 0.31 -20.83 12.66
C VAL A 653 1.13 -20.08 13.72
N PRO A 654 0.91 -20.35 15.02
CA PRO A 654 1.65 -19.68 16.09
C PRO A 654 3.13 -20.11 16.07
N SER A 655 4.02 -19.22 16.50
CA SER A 655 5.38 -19.63 16.88
C SER A 655 5.34 -20.48 18.15
N ARG A 656 6.41 -21.25 18.38
CA ARG A 656 6.55 -22.11 19.58
C ARG A 656 6.30 -21.32 20.86
N ASP A 657 6.91 -20.14 20.96
CA ASP A 657 6.78 -19.26 22.13
C ASP A 657 5.35 -18.78 22.34
N THR A 658 4.63 -18.42 21.28
CA THR A 658 3.24 -17.95 21.36
C THR A 658 2.30 -19.06 21.79
N LEU A 659 2.48 -20.26 21.25
CA LEU A 659 1.71 -21.44 21.65
C LEU A 659 1.99 -21.81 23.11
N LEU A 660 3.25 -21.78 23.53
CA LEU A 660 3.64 -22.05 24.92
C LEU A 660 3.02 -21.02 25.88
N THR A 661 3.07 -19.73 25.52
CA THR A 661 2.46 -18.63 26.30
C THR A 661 0.97 -18.89 26.54
N LEU A 662 0.23 -19.36 25.52
CA LEU A 662 -1.19 -19.73 25.67
C LEU A 662 -1.38 -20.93 26.59
N LEU A 663 -0.60 -21.99 26.39
CA LEU A 663 -0.74 -23.21 27.19
C LEU A 663 -0.40 -22.98 28.67
N GLN A 664 0.59 -22.13 28.96
CA GLN A 664 0.94 -21.69 30.33
C GLN A 664 -0.07 -20.70 30.94
N ALA A 665 -0.94 -20.10 30.13
CA ALA A 665 -2.03 -19.23 30.60
C ALA A 665 -3.32 -20.02 30.90
N LEU A 666 -3.50 -21.18 30.28
CA LEU A 666 -4.65 -22.05 30.50
C LEU A 666 -4.47 -22.91 31.78
N PRO A 667 -5.58 -23.37 32.40
CA PRO A 667 -5.49 -24.34 33.49
C PRO A 667 -4.69 -25.59 33.08
N LEU A 668 -3.74 -26.02 33.91
CA LEU A 668 -2.81 -27.11 33.60
C LEU A 668 -3.49 -28.40 33.07
N PRO A 669 -4.60 -28.89 33.64
CA PRO A 669 -5.28 -30.08 33.13
C PRO A 669 -5.89 -29.89 31.74
N PHE A 670 -6.19 -28.64 31.35
CA PHE A 670 -6.71 -28.31 30.03
C PHE A 670 -5.58 -28.29 28.99
N ALA A 671 -4.45 -27.64 29.30
CA ALA A 671 -3.27 -27.61 28.44
C ALA A 671 -2.70 -29.02 28.17
N GLN A 672 -2.57 -29.86 29.21
CA GLN A 672 -2.10 -31.24 29.08
C GLN A 672 -3.02 -32.09 28.18
N ARG A 673 -4.35 -31.87 28.23
CA ARG A 673 -5.30 -32.57 27.35
C ARG A 673 -5.09 -32.21 25.89
N HIS A 674 -4.84 -30.93 25.57
CA HIS A 674 -4.56 -30.52 24.19
C HIS A 674 -3.26 -31.13 23.65
N ILE A 675 -2.18 -31.15 24.45
CA ILE A 675 -0.91 -31.79 24.08
C ILE A 675 -1.12 -33.30 23.82
N LYS A 676 -1.83 -33.99 24.71
CA LYS A 676 -2.12 -35.43 24.55
C LYS A 676 -3.03 -35.73 23.37
N HIS A 677 -4.07 -34.91 23.18
CA HIS A 677 -5.00 -35.04 22.06
C HIS A 677 -4.29 -34.88 20.72
N TRP A 678 -3.43 -33.88 20.58
CA TRP A 678 -2.70 -33.67 19.33
C TRP A 678 -1.78 -34.86 18.99
N LYS A 679 -1.07 -35.41 19.98
CA LYS A 679 -0.21 -36.60 19.79
C LYS A 679 -0.96 -37.84 19.29
N SER A 680 -2.29 -37.90 19.44
CA SER A 680 -3.11 -39.04 19.03
C SER A 680 -3.90 -38.83 17.73
N VAL A 681 -3.83 -37.65 17.10
CA VAL A 681 -4.49 -37.37 15.82
C VAL A 681 -3.67 -37.95 14.67
N PRO A 682 -4.24 -38.79 13.77
CA PRO A 682 -3.52 -39.38 12.64
C PRO A 682 -3.01 -38.34 11.63
N ASP A 683 -1.91 -38.66 10.95
CA ASP A 683 -1.16 -37.77 10.04
C ASP A 683 -1.97 -37.18 8.87
N SER A 684 -3.18 -37.65 8.59
CA SER A 684 -3.95 -37.26 7.41
C SER A 684 -5.07 -36.22 7.67
N ALA A 685 -5.22 -35.67 8.89
CA ALA A 685 -6.52 -35.12 9.31
C ALA A 685 -6.63 -33.62 9.69
N SER A 686 -5.58 -32.81 9.88
CA SER A 686 -5.82 -31.41 10.29
C SER A 686 -4.70 -30.39 9.99
N SER A 687 -5.11 -29.11 9.86
CA SER A 687 -4.24 -27.93 9.78
C SER A 687 -3.45 -27.63 11.07
N LEU A 688 -3.69 -28.39 12.15
CA LEU A 688 -2.99 -28.26 13.44
C LEU A 688 -1.60 -28.91 13.44
N GLN A 689 -1.23 -29.61 12.37
CA GLN A 689 0.08 -30.23 12.20
C GLN A 689 1.21 -29.22 11.94
N ASP A 690 0.89 -28.08 11.34
CA ASP A 690 1.89 -27.04 11.09
C ASP A 690 2.32 -26.32 12.39
N TRP A 691 1.66 -26.60 13.52
CA TRP A 691 1.91 -25.91 14.78
C TRP A 691 3.06 -26.56 15.56
N PRO A 692 3.97 -25.77 16.13
CA PRO A 692 5.13 -26.26 16.87
C PRO A 692 4.78 -26.68 18.31
N TRP A 693 3.99 -27.74 18.47
CA TRP A 693 3.51 -28.23 19.78
C TRP A 693 4.66 -28.54 20.76
N PRO A 694 4.59 -28.05 22.01
CA PRO A 694 5.55 -28.39 23.05
C PRO A 694 5.25 -29.74 23.71
N ASN A 695 6.25 -30.27 24.41
CA ASN A 695 6.15 -31.48 25.22
C ASN A 695 5.60 -31.15 26.62
N GLU A 696 5.14 -32.16 27.37
CA GLU A 696 4.62 -31.94 28.74
C GLU A 696 5.69 -31.40 29.71
N GLU A 697 6.96 -31.78 29.52
CA GLU A 697 8.09 -31.27 30.31
C GLU A 697 8.35 -29.78 30.04
N GLU A 698 8.17 -29.33 28.80
CA GLU A 698 8.39 -27.94 28.41
C GLU A 698 7.28 -27.01 28.91
N LEU A 699 6.09 -27.55 29.21
CA LEU A 699 4.99 -26.80 29.83
C LEU A 699 5.24 -26.50 31.32
N GLN A 700 6.08 -27.31 31.98
CA GLN A 700 6.37 -27.21 33.41
C GLN A 700 7.55 -26.29 33.73
N ASN A 701 8.37 -25.97 32.72
CA ASN A 701 9.43 -24.97 32.76
C ASN A 701 8.88 -23.61 32.31
#